data_AF-A0A9Q9SQM3-F1
#
_entry.id   AF-A0A9Q9SQM3-F1
#
_cell.length_a   1.000
_cell.length_b   1.000
_cell.length_c   1.000
_cell.angle_alpha   90.00
_cell.angle_beta   90.00
_cell.angle_gamma   90.00
#
_symmetry.space_group_name_H-M   'P 1'
#
loop_
_entity.id
_entity.type
_entity.pdbx_description
1 polymer ?
#
loop_
_entity_poly.entity_id
_entity_poly.type
_entity_poly.pdbx_seq_one_letter_code
_entity_poly.pdbx_strand_id
1 'polypeptide(L)'
;MLISFPFLRAPKPQTDEALDEGTFGLGEKSGKGAFPVSHQFGWHGGVHLVAPGGDANPEPVRAIADGEIVFARPSAPKPKTTPTGEERDTNPLYYYAGWTSNGVVILQHRTEIGEGVEVVFYSIYQHLSTVAKADWKSGDKVYRKDPIGKAGDIYGKPNRIHFEIVADKANVERLMGRSEGKLEVAEGRRSCVWGDMHIVVPAGAPLYAVNPRTETRKYVVRAFNSTVGAANDTLESVARRFRTTPARILALNGKAEAHAGDWWPRVTGAYQAAMASAPHSGKKSLALPTNAQRTIRVPAVYGAAAATPPDDLTAEVWAQWTVQPISRTKEVLIVTLSEARGDITVTTRGIGGERRGSESEAQGGYNLYKTAVDTYPGCPSAGYEMLRFGRILGPDAPAASDLHEGRLPHFRKIAIDANTTAFVDLNCAGTKIYSDADFPHWQGWTFIDDDTDGNSRCDSMQLLDLIEPRSPTQHPVPDSPGSGEASQGVATVIDAVTQHRGRLIRAYAKAQMGEMRERLSYCVVKMPSEWARDDFDKRWDWLKGVEGQSPDANILFPICLGDAAYEKLKRHHQALSFWEDAVENGLTLDKEHYHFHPMRVIDALKRCSWRSTRELAQTLPRRSSLNAGGAIPWSVAWARWTRGNRGDGFMPQNMHIAINRMWLKYGFITPLRQAHFLAQIYKESGAFKSTAEKGDERYFRTMYEDLTPIEAGEDYDNKRAWLQAMGFLRGRDRPTYILQRPGEIREKAQSLGNVHLGDGPRFRGRGLIHLTGRNGYKIYGEFRNVDFMTDPRPSRLSIDPSIAADSAGYFWTSKVMVSPNAGALRSGMNIHRRADLGAADINVSAITTPVNGGSTGLSERQEFFKYIHFIFDDGESMPSNSVLKRQVEG
;
A
#
# COMPACT_ATOMS: atom_id res chain seq x y z
N MET A 1 7.60 0.28 3.33
CA MET A 1 8.80 -0.14 4.05
C MET A 1 9.36 -1.42 3.46
N LEU A 2 10.68 -1.51 3.24
CA LEU A 2 11.35 -2.77 2.91
C LEU A 2 11.71 -3.49 4.20
N ILE A 3 11.03 -4.61 4.44
CA ILE A 3 11.22 -5.41 5.63
C ILE A 3 11.04 -6.90 5.28
N SER A 4 11.85 -7.75 5.88
CA SER A 4 11.87 -9.20 5.70
C SER A 4 11.64 -9.91 7.03
N PHE A 5 11.33 -11.19 6.95
CA PHE A 5 11.45 -12.06 8.12
C PHE A 5 12.93 -12.32 8.45
N PRO A 6 13.25 -12.69 9.70
CA PRO A 6 14.63 -12.99 10.11
C PRO A 6 15.22 -14.22 9.40
N PHE A 7 14.40 -15.04 8.75
CA PHE A 7 14.80 -16.05 7.78
C PHE A 7 14.04 -15.82 6.46
N LEU A 8 14.71 -15.91 5.32
CA LEU A 8 14.16 -15.55 4.00
C LEU A 8 13.42 -16.71 3.33
N ARG A 9 13.75 -17.97 3.66
CA ARG A 9 13.04 -19.11 3.07
C ARG A 9 11.68 -19.27 3.73
N ALA A 10 10.64 -19.30 2.89
CA ALA A 10 9.38 -19.90 3.30
C ALA A 10 9.64 -21.39 3.61
N PRO A 11 9.26 -21.92 4.78
CA PRO A 11 9.37 -23.32 5.07
C PRO A 11 8.40 -24.06 4.15
N LYS A 12 8.87 -25.15 3.57
CA LYS A 12 7.97 -26.16 3.05
C LYS A 12 7.42 -26.89 4.28
N PRO A 13 6.11 -26.87 4.56
CA PRO A 13 5.58 -27.76 5.57
C PRO A 13 5.83 -29.20 5.09
N GLN A 14 6.55 -29.98 5.90
CA GLN A 14 6.88 -31.37 5.56
C GLN A 14 5.69 -32.31 5.81
N THR A 15 4.73 -31.91 6.64
CA THR A 15 3.49 -32.63 6.98
C THR A 15 2.43 -31.61 7.47
N ASP A 16 1.16 -32.03 7.56
CA ASP A 16 0.11 -31.23 8.23
C ASP A 16 0.43 -30.99 9.72
N GLU A 17 1.22 -31.88 10.34
CA GLU A 17 1.79 -31.70 11.68
C GLU A 17 2.89 -30.63 11.70
N ALA A 18 3.61 -30.37 10.60
CA ALA A 18 4.63 -29.32 10.49
C ALA A 18 4.05 -27.91 10.20
N LEU A 19 2.86 -27.83 9.59
CA LEU A 19 2.03 -26.61 9.63
C LEU A 19 1.65 -26.27 11.08
N ASP A 20 1.50 -27.31 11.89
CA ASP A 20 1.10 -27.28 13.27
C ASP A 20 2.29 -27.09 14.25
N GLU A 21 3.50 -27.53 13.93
CA GLU A 21 4.72 -27.40 14.78
C GLU A 21 5.41 -26.04 14.71
N GLY A 22 4.80 -25.02 14.11
CA GLY A 22 5.27 -23.65 14.21
C GLY A 22 6.44 -23.29 13.28
N THR A 23 6.55 -23.95 12.11
CA THR A 23 7.61 -23.60 11.14
C THR A 23 7.53 -22.14 10.65
N PHE A 24 6.36 -21.49 10.77
CA PHE A 24 6.18 -20.02 10.97
C PHE A 24 4.78 -19.66 11.51
N GLY A 25 4.02 -20.63 12.03
CA GLY A 25 2.72 -20.37 12.66
C GLY A 25 2.92 -19.91 14.11
N LEU A 26 2.58 -18.64 14.41
CA LEU A 26 2.23 -18.10 15.75
C LEU A 26 3.07 -18.52 16.99
N GLY A 27 4.33 -18.94 16.83
CA GLY A 27 5.18 -19.39 17.94
C GLY A 27 4.80 -20.77 18.50
N GLU A 28 5.63 -21.27 19.44
CA GLU A 28 5.52 -22.62 20.01
C GLU A 28 4.09 -22.99 20.48
N LYS A 29 3.60 -24.18 20.10
CA LYS A 29 2.28 -24.75 20.47
C LYS A 29 2.06 -24.99 21.97
N SER A 30 3.13 -25.25 22.71
CA SER A 30 3.09 -25.24 24.17
C SER A 30 3.31 -23.81 24.60
N GLY A 31 2.52 -23.25 25.52
CA GLY A 31 2.64 -21.86 25.99
C GLY A 31 4.01 -21.38 26.46
N LYS A 32 5.12 -22.10 26.30
CA LYS A 32 6.50 -21.62 26.41
C LYS A 32 6.88 -20.91 25.10
N GLY A 33 7.22 -19.62 25.13
CA GLY A 33 7.74 -18.93 23.93
C GLY A 33 6.70 -18.30 22.98
N ALA A 34 5.44 -18.14 23.43
CA ALA A 34 4.36 -17.56 22.64
C ALA A 34 4.07 -16.09 23.05
N PHE A 35 3.79 -15.23 22.09
CA PHE A 35 3.39 -13.84 22.33
C PHE A 35 1.85 -13.71 22.50
N PRO A 36 1.34 -12.80 23.36
CA PRO A 36 2.08 -12.04 24.38
C PRO A 36 2.13 -12.78 25.72
N VAL A 37 1.49 -13.94 25.85
CA VAL A 37 1.39 -14.69 27.10
C VAL A 37 2.06 -16.05 26.98
N SER A 38 3.00 -16.30 27.88
CA SER A 38 3.72 -17.55 27.97
C SER A 38 3.28 -18.41 29.18
N HIS A 39 4.18 -19.29 29.66
CA HIS A 39 3.90 -20.29 30.67
C HIS A 39 3.56 -19.61 31.99
N GLN A 40 2.67 -20.21 32.79
CA GLN A 40 2.14 -19.61 34.03
C GLN A 40 1.44 -18.26 33.84
N PHE A 41 0.97 -17.94 32.62
CA PHE A 41 0.35 -16.65 32.32
C PHE A 41 1.32 -15.46 32.54
N GLY A 42 2.62 -15.67 32.34
CA GLY A 42 3.61 -14.59 32.33
C GLY A 42 3.63 -13.85 30.99
N TRP A 43 4.02 -12.58 31.02
CA TRP A 43 4.29 -11.80 29.82
C TRP A 43 5.45 -12.41 29.00
N HIS A 44 5.35 -12.30 27.67
CA HIS A 44 6.37 -12.77 26.73
C HIS A 44 6.51 -11.83 25.52
N GLY A 45 7.63 -11.11 25.42
CA GLY A 45 7.86 -9.98 24.51
C GLY A 45 8.11 -10.32 23.06
N GLY A 46 8.37 -11.60 22.78
CA GLY A 46 8.71 -12.08 21.46
C GLY A 46 8.08 -13.42 21.12
N VAL A 47 8.71 -14.08 20.16
CA VAL A 47 8.36 -15.47 19.80
C VAL A 47 9.64 -16.28 19.64
N HIS A 48 9.55 -17.57 19.96
CA HIS A 48 10.58 -18.51 19.56
C HIS A 48 10.38 -18.91 18.09
N LEU A 49 11.45 -18.82 17.30
CA LEU A 49 11.46 -19.21 15.89
C LEU A 49 12.46 -20.34 15.66
N VAL A 50 12.09 -21.29 14.80
CA VAL A 50 12.97 -22.38 14.35
C VAL A 50 13.55 -22.00 12.99
N ALA A 51 14.88 -22.10 12.84
CA ALA A 51 15.56 -21.82 11.59
C ALA A 51 15.17 -22.87 10.51
N PRO A 52 14.69 -22.45 9.32
CA PRO A 52 14.41 -23.36 8.21
C PRO A 52 15.68 -24.03 7.68
N GLY A 53 15.56 -25.16 6.96
CA GLY A 53 16.70 -25.80 6.26
C GLY A 53 17.21 -27.11 6.87
N GLY A 54 16.62 -27.57 7.97
CA GLY A 54 16.96 -28.83 8.65
C GLY A 54 18.25 -28.74 9.48
N ASP A 55 18.50 -29.75 10.32
CA ASP A 55 19.57 -29.70 11.34
C ASP A 55 21.00 -29.56 10.77
N ALA A 56 21.22 -30.08 9.56
CA ALA A 56 22.53 -30.05 8.91
C ALA A 56 22.86 -28.70 8.27
N ASN A 57 21.85 -27.90 7.91
CA ASN A 57 22.06 -26.64 7.21
C ASN A 57 20.96 -25.61 7.55
N PRO A 58 20.86 -25.21 8.84
CA PRO A 58 19.91 -24.19 9.25
C PRO A 58 20.23 -22.86 8.55
N GLU A 59 19.18 -22.18 8.10
CA GLU A 59 19.31 -20.86 7.49
C GLU A 59 19.91 -19.87 8.50
N PRO A 60 20.86 -19.01 8.09
CA PRO A 60 21.34 -17.94 8.96
C PRO A 60 20.22 -16.97 9.32
N VAL A 61 20.30 -16.43 10.54
CA VAL A 61 19.45 -15.32 11.00
C VAL A 61 19.90 -14.06 10.29
N ARG A 62 18.98 -13.23 9.80
CA ARG A 62 19.27 -12.05 8.97
C ARG A 62 18.57 -10.78 9.46
N ALA A 63 19.14 -9.64 9.07
CA ALA A 63 18.60 -8.33 9.38
C ALA A 63 17.24 -8.18 8.69
N ILE A 64 16.20 -7.83 9.47
CA ILE A 64 14.84 -7.69 8.95
C ILE A 64 14.67 -6.41 8.13
N ALA A 65 15.46 -5.37 8.40
CA ALA A 65 15.46 -4.10 7.69
C ALA A 65 16.86 -3.48 7.79
N ASP A 66 17.12 -2.44 6.99
CA ASP A 66 18.32 -1.62 7.16
C ASP A 66 18.34 -1.03 8.58
N GLY A 67 19.51 -1.00 9.22
CA GLY A 67 19.64 -0.57 10.59
C GLY A 67 21.09 -0.37 11.03
N GLU A 68 21.22 -0.01 12.29
CA GLU A 68 22.50 0.20 12.95
C GLU A 68 22.58 -0.74 14.16
N ILE A 69 23.75 -1.35 14.35
CA ILE A 69 24.04 -2.11 15.57
C ILE A 69 23.93 -1.15 16.76
N VAL A 70 23.14 -1.53 17.77
CA VAL A 70 23.14 -0.87 19.08
C VAL A 70 23.99 -1.68 20.05
N PHE A 71 23.77 -2.99 20.07
CA PHE A 71 24.44 -3.90 20.98
C PHE A 71 24.65 -5.26 20.32
N ALA A 72 25.77 -5.90 20.58
CA ALA A 72 26.05 -7.26 20.16
C ALA A 72 26.90 -7.97 21.21
N ARG A 73 26.49 -9.19 21.59
CA ARG A 73 27.23 -10.06 22.49
C ARG A 73 27.38 -11.44 21.84
N PRO A 74 28.61 -11.93 21.62
CA PRO A 74 28.83 -13.32 21.21
C PRO A 74 28.29 -14.32 22.23
N SER A 75 27.87 -15.49 21.76
CA SER A 75 27.41 -16.57 22.63
C SER A 75 28.58 -17.24 23.36
N ALA A 76 28.36 -17.66 24.60
CA ALA A 76 29.27 -18.58 25.26
C ALA A 76 29.39 -19.89 24.45
N PRO A 77 30.58 -20.50 24.36
CA PRO A 77 30.75 -21.73 23.62
C PRO A 77 29.98 -22.87 24.31
N LYS A 78 29.09 -23.52 23.55
CA LYS A 78 28.40 -24.73 24.01
C LYS A 78 29.42 -25.84 24.28
N PRO A 79 29.39 -26.50 25.45
CA PRO A 79 30.26 -27.63 25.73
C PRO A 79 30.11 -28.76 24.70
N LYS A 80 31.25 -29.32 24.29
CA LYS A 80 31.31 -30.36 23.24
C LYS A 80 30.91 -31.75 23.76
N THR A 81 31.06 -31.99 25.05
CA THR A 81 30.71 -33.24 25.72
C THR A 81 29.45 -33.04 26.55
N THR A 82 28.69 -34.10 26.75
CA THR A 82 27.55 -34.07 27.68
C THR A 82 28.08 -33.76 29.08
N PRO A 83 27.64 -32.66 29.72
CA PRO A 83 28.08 -32.31 31.06
C PRO A 83 27.58 -33.30 32.10
N THR A 84 28.38 -33.52 33.14
CA THR A 84 27.98 -34.22 34.38
C THR A 84 26.86 -33.46 35.09
N GLY A 85 26.19 -34.10 36.07
CA GLY A 85 25.14 -33.45 36.85
C GLY A 85 25.61 -32.16 37.55
N GLU A 86 26.81 -32.19 38.14
CA GLU A 86 27.41 -31.04 38.81
C GLU A 86 27.77 -29.90 37.83
N GLU A 87 28.32 -30.22 36.66
CA GLU A 87 28.59 -29.24 35.60
C GLU A 87 27.30 -28.59 35.07
N ARG A 88 26.20 -29.36 34.99
CA ARG A 88 24.88 -28.82 34.63
C ARG A 88 24.32 -27.89 35.71
N ASP A 89 24.52 -28.23 36.98
CA ASP A 89 23.97 -27.45 38.09
C ASP A 89 24.76 -26.15 38.36
N THR A 90 26.05 -26.14 38.05
CA THR A 90 26.93 -24.99 38.23
C THR A 90 26.89 -24.01 37.06
N ASN A 91 26.64 -24.48 35.83
CA ASN A 91 26.60 -23.63 34.65
C ASN A 91 25.20 -23.01 34.44
N PRO A 92 25.04 -21.68 34.56
CA PRO A 92 23.74 -21.04 34.45
C PRO A 92 23.09 -21.19 33.07
N LEU A 93 23.82 -21.54 32.01
CA LEU A 93 23.24 -21.76 30.67
C LEU A 93 22.69 -23.18 30.47
N TYR A 94 22.92 -24.10 31.41
CA TYR A 94 22.23 -25.39 31.48
C TYR A 94 21.05 -25.29 32.45
N TYR A 95 19.89 -24.93 31.90
CA TYR A 95 18.66 -24.80 32.68
C TYR A 95 17.56 -25.71 32.11
N TYR A 96 16.71 -26.22 33.00
CA TYR A 96 15.60 -27.12 32.66
C TYR A 96 16.08 -28.35 31.85
N ALA A 97 15.75 -28.41 30.56
CA ALA A 97 15.99 -29.55 29.69
C ALA A 97 17.36 -29.52 28.97
N GLY A 98 18.11 -28.41 28.99
CA GLY A 98 19.40 -28.37 28.29
C GLY A 98 20.04 -27.00 28.17
N TRP A 99 20.98 -26.90 27.22
CA TRP A 99 21.73 -25.68 26.91
C TRP A 99 20.82 -24.59 26.32
N THR A 100 21.02 -23.36 26.76
CA THR A 100 20.43 -22.17 26.15
C THR A 100 21.53 -21.21 25.74
N SER A 101 21.57 -20.85 24.46
CA SER A 101 22.57 -19.91 23.93
C SER A 101 22.29 -18.49 24.42
N ASN A 102 23.33 -17.69 24.68
CA ASN A 102 23.17 -16.32 25.19
C ASN A 102 23.73 -15.24 24.25
N GLY A 103 24.05 -15.60 23.00
CA GLY A 103 24.40 -14.63 21.98
C GLY A 103 23.21 -13.74 21.63
N VAL A 104 23.46 -12.43 21.52
CA VAL A 104 22.42 -11.42 21.24
C VAL A 104 22.90 -10.34 20.30
N VAL A 105 21.98 -9.82 19.49
CA VAL A 105 22.17 -8.63 18.66
C VAL A 105 20.93 -7.75 18.77
N ILE A 106 21.12 -6.45 18.95
CA ILE A 106 20.07 -5.42 18.90
C ILE A 106 20.36 -4.49 17.73
N LEU A 107 19.38 -4.32 16.86
CA LEU A 107 19.41 -3.33 15.78
C LEU A 107 18.43 -2.21 16.06
N GLN A 108 18.87 -0.96 15.85
CA GLN A 108 17.98 0.18 15.71
C GLN A 108 17.64 0.37 14.24
N HIS A 109 16.36 0.49 13.94
CA HIS A 109 15.85 0.76 12.61
C HIS A 109 15.23 2.14 12.57
N ARG A 110 15.66 2.97 11.61
CA ARG A 110 15.07 4.26 11.30
C ARG A 110 14.51 4.21 9.89
N THR A 111 13.21 4.44 9.76
CA THR A 111 12.52 4.37 8.47
C THR A 111 11.42 5.42 8.34
N GLU A 112 10.89 5.54 7.13
CA GLU A 112 9.73 6.38 6.82
C GLU A 112 8.60 5.47 6.34
N ILE A 113 7.40 5.65 6.91
CA ILE A 113 6.19 4.90 6.52
C ILE A 113 5.18 5.77 5.75
N GLY A 114 5.53 7.03 5.55
CA GLY A 114 4.68 8.06 4.96
C GLY A 114 5.43 9.38 4.92
N GLU A 115 4.83 10.38 4.30
CA GLU A 115 5.42 11.71 4.16
C GLU A 115 5.57 12.38 5.52
N GLY A 116 6.81 12.62 5.94
CA GLY A 116 7.11 13.22 7.25
C GLY A 116 6.78 12.32 8.43
N VAL A 117 6.55 11.00 8.21
CA VAL A 117 6.29 10.03 9.27
C VAL A 117 7.49 9.11 9.42
N GLU A 118 8.47 9.59 10.17
CA GLU A 118 9.63 8.81 10.57
C GLU A 118 9.31 7.97 11.81
N VAL A 119 9.75 6.72 11.81
CA VAL A 119 9.57 5.77 12.91
C VAL A 119 10.91 5.13 13.24
N VAL A 120 11.19 5.03 14.54
CA VAL A 120 12.28 4.27 15.10
C VAL A 120 11.73 3.08 15.88
N PHE A 121 12.25 1.89 15.59
CA PHE A 121 11.95 0.67 16.34
C PHE A 121 13.20 -0.19 16.43
N TYR A 122 13.19 -1.16 17.34
CA TYR A 122 14.33 -2.05 17.55
C TYR A 122 13.93 -3.49 17.24
N SER A 123 14.90 -4.27 16.75
CA SER A 123 14.78 -5.72 16.68
C SER A 123 15.84 -6.38 17.55
N ILE A 124 15.43 -7.40 18.30
CA ILE A 124 16.27 -8.13 19.24
C ILE A 124 16.36 -9.57 18.78
N TYR A 125 17.58 -10.03 18.50
CA TYR A 125 17.90 -11.38 18.06
C TYR A 125 18.62 -12.13 19.17
N GLN A 126 17.87 -12.86 19.99
CA GLN A 126 18.36 -13.55 21.19
C GLN A 126 18.53 -15.05 20.93
N HIS A 127 19.38 -15.70 21.74
CA HIS A 127 19.74 -17.11 21.63
C HIS A 127 20.50 -17.48 20.36
N LEU A 128 21.35 -16.60 19.86
CA LEU A 128 22.28 -16.90 18.77
C LEU A 128 23.39 -17.84 19.27
N SER A 129 23.75 -18.85 18.49
CA SER A 129 24.96 -19.66 18.76
C SER A 129 26.24 -18.95 18.33
N THR A 130 26.15 -18.14 17.28
CA THR A 130 27.24 -17.33 16.76
C THR A 130 26.68 -16.02 16.21
N VAL A 131 27.39 -14.92 16.43
CA VAL A 131 27.14 -13.64 15.75
C VAL A 131 27.91 -13.61 14.43
N ALA A 132 27.38 -12.96 13.40
CA ALA A 132 27.97 -12.95 12.06
C ALA A 132 29.33 -12.24 12.01
N LYS A 133 29.53 -11.26 12.91
CA LYS A 133 30.80 -10.54 13.10
C LYS A 133 31.02 -10.36 14.60
N ALA A 134 32.17 -10.80 15.10
CA ALA A 134 32.47 -10.84 16.53
C ALA A 134 32.83 -9.46 17.11
N ASP A 135 33.30 -8.53 16.28
CA ASP A 135 33.76 -7.19 16.64
C ASP A 135 32.78 -6.10 16.21
N TRP A 136 31.49 -6.39 16.19
CA TRP A 136 30.47 -5.38 15.92
C TRP A 136 30.51 -4.24 16.93
N LYS A 137 30.43 -3.02 16.41
CA LYS A 137 30.44 -1.79 17.21
C LYS A 137 29.10 -1.08 17.08
N SER A 138 28.71 -0.38 18.14
CA SER A 138 27.54 0.52 18.08
C SER A 138 27.70 1.50 16.92
N GLY A 139 26.66 1.65 16.09
CA GLY A 139 26.66 2.42 14.85
C GLY A 139 27.11 1.69 13.58
N ASP A 140 27.64 0.45 13.68
CA ASP A 140 27.94 -0.37 12.49
C ASP A 140 26.67 -0.56 11.65
N LYS A 141 26.77 -0.30 10.35
CA LYS A 141 25.64 -0.40 9.41
C LYS A 141 25.40 -1.84 9.03
N VAL A 142 24.14 -2.25 9.11
CA VAL A 142 23.67 -3.55 8.62
C VAL A 142 22.51 -3.31 7.66
N TYR A 143 22.54 -3.97 6.51
CA TYR A 143 21.46 -3.84 5.55
C TYR A 143 20.51 -5.02 5.64
N ARG A 144 19.25 -4.81 5.22
CA ARG A 144 18.26 -5.87 5.09
C ARG A 144 18.87 -7.06 4.36
N LYS A 145 18.62 -8.26 4.90
CA LYS A 145 19.11 -9.57 4.45
C LYS A 145 20.56 -9.91 4.81
N ASP A 146 21.34 -8.96 5.33
CA ASP A 146 22.70 -9.28 5.77
C ASP A 146 22.63 -10.28 6.94
N PRO A 147 23.52 -11.29 6.99
CA PRO A 147 23.56 -12.23 8.11
C PRO A 147 23.82 -11.54 9.44
N ILE A 148 23.06 -11.91 10.46
CA ILE A 148 23.18 -11.48 11.86
C ILE A 148 23.88 -12.53 12.71
N GLY A 149 23.62 -13.80 12.42
CA GLY A 149 24.19 -14.91 13.16
C GLY A 149 23.62 -16.25 12.76
N LYS A 150 23.91 -17.27 13.56
CA LYS A 150 23.27 -18.59 13.45
C LYS A 150 22.33 -18.79 14.63
N ALA A 151 21.19 -19.43 14.37
CA ALA A 151 20.29 -19.86 15.43
C ALA A 151 21.03 -20.77 16.43
N GLY A 152 20.72 -20.63 17.70
CA GLY A 152 21.34 -21.40 18.78
C GLY A 152 20.40 -22.45 19.31
N ASP A 153 20.55 -22.72 20.61
CA ASP A 153 19.69 -23.64 21.34
C ASP A 153 18.84 -22.87 22.35
N ILE A 154 17.61 -23.35 22.54
CA ILE A 154 16.73 -22.95 23.65
C ILE A 154 16.36 -24.21 24.41
N TYR A 155 16.78 -24.31 25.68
CA TYR A 155 16.52 -25.46 26.56
C TYR A 155 16.88 -26.82 25.92
N GLY A 156 18.00 -26.87 25.20
CA GLY A 156 18.50 -28.07 24.51
C GLY A 156 17.85 -28.36 23.15
N LYS A 157 16.91 -27.53 22.69
CA LYS A 157 16.35 -27.63 21.34
C LYS A 157 17.20 -26.77 20.38
N PRO A 158 17.88 -27.37 19.39
CA PRO A 158 18.76 -26.64 18.48
C PRO A 158 17.96 -25.82 17.46
N ASN A 159 18.69 -24.98 16.71
CA ASN A 159 18.18 -24.19 15.59
C ASN A 159 17.03 -23.24 15.98
N ARG A 160 17.07 -22.68 17.19
CA ARG A 160 16.06 -21.74 17.69
C ARG A 160 16.65 -20.38 18.03
N ILE A 161 15.82 -19.34 17.88
CA ILE A 161 16.06 -17.99 18.38
C ILE A 161 14.84 -17.49 19.13
N HIS A 162 15.03 -16.54 20.05
CA HIS A 162 13.96 -15.67 20.52
C HIS A 162 14.06 -14.35 19.76
N PHE A 163 12.96 -13.88 19.20
CA PHE A 163 12.93 -12.70 18.34
C PHE A 163 11.87 -11.70 18.79
N GLU A 164 12.25 -10.43 18.91
CA GLU A 164 11.36 -9.33 19.30
C GLU A 164 11.44 -8.15 18.33
N ILE A 165 10.32 -7.43 18.24
CA ILE A 165 10.25 -6.08 17.70
C ILE A 165 9.62 -5.19 18.75
N VAL A 166 10.30 -4.09 19.09
CA VAL A 166 9.93 -3.21 20.20
C VAL A 166 10.07 -1.74 19.85
N ALA A 167 9.28 -0.88 20.50
CA ALA A 167 9.36 0.56 20.32
C ALA A 167 8.90 1.31 21.59
N ASP A 168 9.36 2.55 21.74
CA ASP A 168 8.83 3.47 22.76
C ASP A 168 7.43 3.99 22.39
N LYS A 169 6.75 4.61 23.36
CA LYS A 169 5.41 5.17 23.19
C LYS A 169 5.32 6.15 22.02
N ALA A 170 6.27 7.09 21.90
CA ALA A 170 6.24 8.11 20.87
C ALA A 170 6.34 7.50 19.46
N ASN A 171 7.12 6.44 19.29
CA ASN A 171 7.26 5.73 18.03
C ASN A 171 6.05 4.83 17.73
N VAL A 172 5.40 4.26 18.75
CA VAL A 172 4.09 3.60 18.59
C VAL A 172 3.04 4.58 18.10
N GLU A 173 2.95 5.77 18.69
CA GLU A 173 2.03 6.83 18.26
C GLU A 173 2.31 7.28 16.82
N ARG A 174 3.58 7.45 16.44
CA ARG A 174 3.96 7.76 15.04
C ARG A 174 3.62 6.62 14.08
N LEU A 175 3.88 5.38 14.48
CA LEU A 175 3.64 4.19 13.67
C LEU A 175 2.15 3.96 13.43
N MET A 176 1.37 3.95 14.50
CA MET A 176 -0.02 3.48 14.51
C MET A 176 -1.06 4.59 14.58
N GLY A 177 -0.63 5.84 14.80
CA GLY A 177 -1.51 7.00 14.98
C GLY A 177 -2.16 7.10 16.37
N ARG A 178 -1.85 6.15 17.26
CA ARG A 178 -2.31 6.06 18.65
C ARG A 178 -1.44 5.06 19.43
N SER A 179 -1.48 5.13 20.76
CA SER A 179 -0.83 4.15 21.65
C SER A 179 -1.81 3.43 22.57
N GLU A 180 -3.11 3.72 22.48
CA GLU A 180 -4.12 3.16 23.38
C GLU A 180 -5.51 3.11 22.72
N GLY A 181 -6.45 2.45 23.41
CA GLY A 181 -7.89 2.54 23.15
C GLY A 181 -8.35 1.93 21.82
N LYS A 182 -9.40 2.52 21.24
CA LYS A 182 -9.88 2.25 19.88
C LYS A 182 -9.50 3.41 18.95
N LEU A 183 -9.66 3.19 17.65
CA LEU A 183 -9.43 4.23 16.65
C LEU A 183 -10.66 5.17 16.60
N GLU A 184 -10.54 6.36 17.18
CA GLU A 184 -11.65 7.33 17.34
C GLU A 184 -11.53 8.59 16.44
N VAL A 185 -10.49 8.70 15.61
CA VAL A 185 -10.26 9.90 14.79
C VAL A 185 -11.33 10.10 13.71
N ALA A 186 -11.65 11.36 13.39
CA ALA A 186 -12.70 11.70 12.41
C ALA A 186 -12.40 11.19 10.99
N GLU A 187 -11.13 11.09 10.62
CA GLU A 187 -10.65 10.54 9.34
C GLU A 187 -9.24 9.97 9.54
N GLY A 188 -8.88 8.90 8.82
CA GLY A 188 -7.55 8.29 8.88
C GLY A 188 -6.45 9.19 8.31
N ARG A 189 -5.20 8.86 8.62
CA ARG A 189 -4.04 9.73 8.34
C ARG A 189 -3.89 9.99 6.84
N ARG A 190 -3.50 11.22 6.46
CA ARG A 190 -3.18 11.60 5.06
C ARG A 190 -1.68 11.51 4.77
N SER A 191 -0.86 11.71 5.78
CA SER A 191 0.61 11.61 5.69
C SER A 191 1.09 10.17 5.55
N CYS A 192 0.31 9.19 6.04
CA CYS A 192 0.64 7.77 5.99
C CYS A 192 -0.59 6.98 5.52
N VAL A 193 -0.52 6.44 4.30
CA VAL A 193 -1.60 5.66 3.68
C VAL A 193 -0.97 4.48 2.96
N TRP A 194 -1.40 3.26 3.29
CA TRP A 194 -0.94 2.04 2.63
C TRP A 194 -1.86 0.86 2.96
N GLY A 195 -1.68 -0.24 2.21
CA GLY A 195 -2.50 -1.44 2.34
C GLY A 195 -3.93 -1.22 1.86
N ASP A 196 -4.86 -1.89 2.52
CA ASP A 196 -6.28 -1.83 2.21
C ASP A 196 -6.90 -0.52 2.71
N MET A 197 -7.97 -0.08 2.04
CA MET A 197 -8.71 1.13 2.42
C MET A 197 -9.99 0.73 3.15
N HIS A 198 -10.24 1.27 4.34
CA HIS A 198 -11.42 0.98 5.15
C HIS A 198 -12.34 2.20 5.20
N ILE A 199 -13.53 2.05 4.64
CA ILE A 199 -14.51 3.12 4.49
C ILE A 199 -15.67 2.83 5.46
N VAL A 200 -15.83 3.69 6.45
CA VAL A 200 -16.90 3.62 7.45
C VAL A 200 -18.12 4.33 6.89
N VAL A 201 -19.09 3.55 6.43
CA VAL A 201 -20.36 4.02 5.88
C VAL A 201 -21.36 4.18 7.04
N PRO A 202 -21.99 5.35 7.21
CA PRO A 202 -22.93 5.57 8.31
C PRO A 202 -24.21 4.74 8.16
N ALA A 203 -24.92 4.59 9.28
CA ALA A 203 -26.30 4.11 9.27
C ALA A 203 -27.18 5.10 8.47
N GLY A 204 -28.21 4.58 7.80
CA GLY A 204 -29.13 5.37 6.98
C GLY A 204 -28.64 5.67 5.56
N ALA A 205 -27.46 5.20 5.15
CA ALA A 205 -26.95 5.37 3.79
C ALA A 205 -27.87 4.67 2.77
N PRO A 206 -28.28 5.34 1.68
CA PRO A 206 -29.14 4.74 0.65
C PRO A 206 -28.48 3.54 -0.05
N LEU A 207 -29.27 2.48 -0.25
CA LEU A 207 -28.88 1.27 -0.99
C LEU A 207 -29.69 1.17 -2.29
N TYR A 208 -29.02 0.86 -3.39
CA TYR A 208 -29.62 0.80 -4.73
C TYR A 208 -29.46 -0.59 -5.36
N ALA A 209 -30.46 -1.04 -6.13
CA ALA A 209 -30.37 -2.31 -6.88
C ALA A 209 -29.39 -2.26 -8.05
N VAL A 210 -29.16 -1.07 -8.60
CA VAL A 210 -28.29 -0.79 -9.75
C VAL A 210 -27.38 0.40 -9.41
N ASN A 211 -26.28 0.57 -10.14
CA ASN A 211 -25.45 1.75 -9.98
C ASN A 211 -26.16 2.98 -10.59
N PRO A 212 -26.70 3.90 -9.78
CA PRO A 212 -27.54 4.99 -10.29
C PRO A 212 -26.77 5.94 -11.22
N ARG A 213 -25.43 5.94 -11.15
CA ARG A 213 -24.58 6.80 -11.98
C ARG A 213 -24.44 6.36 -13.43
N THR A 214 -24.53 5.06 -13.68
CA THR A 214 -24.41 4.47 -15.02
C THR A 214 -25.76 4.24 -15.67
N GLU A 215 -26.84 4.34 -14.90
CA GLU A 215 -28.20 4.20 -15.40
C GLU A 215 -28.58 5.32 -16.37
N THR A 216 -29.25 4.92 -17.44
CA THR A 216 -29.80 5.84 -18.45
C THR A 216 -31.28 5.58 -18.65
N ARG A 217 -32.00 6.62 -19.05
CA ARG A 217 -33.44 6.59 -19.28
C ARG A 217 -33.75 7.19 -20.64
N LYS A 218 -34.87 6.78 -21.22
CA LYS A 218 -35.36 7.32 -22.49
C LYS A 218 -36.22 8.54 -22.20
N TYR A 219 -35.92 9.66 -22.86
CA TYR A 219 -36.66 10.90 -22.75
C TYR A 219 -37.16 11.32 -24.15
N VAL A 220 -38.46 11.60 -24.27
CA VAL A 220 -39.05 12.08 -25.51
C VAL A 220 -39.00 13.61 -25.49
N VAL A 221 -38.12 14.20 -26.29
CA VAL A 221 -37.96 15.65 -26.37
C VAL A 221 -39.24 16.27 -26.93
N ARG A 222 -39.76 17.31 -26.27
CA ARG A 222 -40.97 18.03 -26.73
C ARG A 222 -40.76 18.59 -28.15
N ALA A 223 -41.78 18.46 -29.00
CA ALA A 223 -41.70 18.91 -30.38
C ALA A 223 -41.60 20.44 -30.40
N PHE A 224 -40.80 20.96 -31.32
CA PHE A 224 -40.66 22.39 -31.51
C PHE A 224 -42.00 23.00 -31.94
N ASN A 225 -42.49 23.96 -31.15
CA ASN A 225 -43.67 24.75 -31.46
C ASN A 225 -43.29 26.24 -31.47
N SER A 226 -43.44 26.91 -32.61
CA SER A 226 -43.08 28.32 -32.80
C SER A 226 -44.05 29.30 -32.15
N THR A 227 -45.29 28.87 -31.84
CA THR A 227 -46.34 29.72 -31.27
C THR A 227 -46.28 29.78 -29.74
N VAL A 228 -45.65 28.78 -29.11
CA VAL A 228 -45.55 28.65 -27.64
C VAL A 228 -44.14 29.02 -27.23
N GLY A 229 -43.81 30.31 -27.36
CA GLY A 229 -42.55 30.86 -26.85
C GLY A 229 -42.36 30.47 -25.37
N ALA A 230 -41.19 29.91 -25.04
CA ALA A 230 -40.75 29.39 -23.74
C ALA A 230 -41.11 27.92 -23.34
N ALA A 231 -41.93 27.17 -24.10
CA ALA A 231 -42.30 25.79 -23.73
C ALA A 231 -41.51 24.66 -24.44
N ASN A 232 -40.53 25.00 -25.28
CA ASN A 232 -39.73 24.02 -26.04
C ASN A 232 -38.55 23.50 -25.21
N ASP A 233 -38.26 22.20 -25.31
CA ASP A 233 -37.05 21.62 -24.73
C ASP A 233 -35.82 22.08 -25.52
N THR A 234 -34.96 22.88 -24.90
CA THR A 234 -33.60 23.12 -25.36
C THR A 234 -32.66 22.06 -24.80
N LEU A 235 -31.48 21.89 -25.41
CA LEU A 235 -30.49 20.93 -24.91
C LEU A 235 -30.08 21.30 -23.47
N GLU A 236 -29.98 22.59 -23.19
CA GLU A 236 -29.69 23.18 -21.89
C GLU A 236 -30.83 22.96 -20.89
N SER A 237 -32.09 23.12 -21.31
CA SER A 237 -33.22 22.90 -20.42
C SER A 237 -33.34 21.43 -20.03
N VAL A 238 -33.10 20.51 -20.96
CA VAL A 238 -33.08 19.06 -20.70
C VAL A 238 -31.88 18.70 -19.82
N ALA A 239 -30.70 19.24 -20.11
CA ALA A 239 -29.51 19.06 -19.28
C ALA A 239 -29.75 19.51 -17.83
N ARG A 240 -30.32 20.70 -17.65
CA ARG A 240 -30.72 21.23 -16.35
C ARG A 240 -31.77 20.36 -15.66
N ARG A 241 -32.80 19.89 -16.38
CA ARG A 241 -33.85 18.99 -15.84
C ARG A 241 -33.25 17.71 -15.27
N PHE A 242 -32.30 17.11 -15.96
CA PHE A 242 -31.64 15.86 -15.54
C PHE A 242 -30.32 16.08 -14.77
N ARG A 243 -30.06 17.31 -14.28
CA ARG A 243 -28.86 17.71 -13.52
C ARG A 243 -27.56 17.20 -14.14
N THR A 244 -27.43 17.41 -15.45
CA THR A 244 -26.28 17.00 -16.26
C THR A 244 -25.83 18.15 -17.15
N THR A 245 -24.80 17.94 -17.95
CA THR A 245 -24.35 18.89 -18.97
C THR A 245 -24.89 18.54 -20.35
N PRO A 246 -25.05 19.53 -21.26
CA PRO A 246 -25.30 19.31 -22.68
C PRO A 246 -24.33 18.30 -23.30
N ALA A 247 -23.03 18.43 -23.01
CA ALA A 247 -21.99 17.54 -23.49
C ALA A 247 -22.23 16.07 -23.10
N ARG A 248 -22.65 15.80 -21.86
CA ARG A 248 -22.96 14.44 -21.42
C ARG A 248 -24.20 13.86 -22.11
N ILE A 249 -25.23 14.66 -22.37
CA ILE A 249 -26.40 14.22 -23.15
C ILE A 249 -25.99 13.83 -24.58
N LEU A 250 -25.18 14.66 -25.23
CA LEU A 250 -24.67 14.38 -26.58
C LEU A 250 -23.88 13.06 -26.60
N ALA A 251 -22.98 12.87 -25.63
CA ALA A 251 -22.19 11.65 -25.51
C ALA A 251 -23.05 10.39 -25.34
N LEU A 252 -24.08 10.44 -24.48
CA LEU A 252 -25.04 9.33 -24.28
C LEU A 252 -25.81 8.95 -25.55
N ASN A 253 -25.89 9.85 -26.53
CA ASN A 253 -26.57 9.65 -27.81
C ASN A 253 -25.60 9.52 -28.99
N GLY A 254 -24.31 9.29 -28.73
CA GLY A 254 -23.29 9.10 -29.77
C GLY A 254 -23.05 10.34 -30.63
N LYS A 255 -23.11 11.54 -30.02
CA LYS A 255 -22.87 12.83 -30.69
C LYS A 255 -21.72 13.57 -30.02
N ALA A 256 -20.92 14.24 -30.84
CA ALA A 256 -19.91 15.19 -30.38
C ALA A 256 -20.55 16.58 -30.17
N GLU A 257 -19.91 17.42 -29.36
CA GLU A 257 -20.37 18.78 -29.07
C GLU A 257 -20.51 19.64 -30.33
N ALA A 258 -19.58 19.49 -31.29
CA ALA A 258 -19.65 20.14 -32.59
C ALA A 258 -20.94 19.82 -33.38
N HIS A 259 -21.61 18.70 -33.09
CA HIS A 259 -22.83 18.28 -33.78
C HIS A 259 -24.10 18.75 -33.04
N ALA A 260 -23.98 19.45 -31.90
CA ALA A 260 -25.13 19.90 -31.12
C ALA A 260 -26.09 20.77 -31.95
N GLY A 261 -25.52 21.73 -32.70
CA GLY A 261 -26.27 22.68 -33.53
C GLY A 261 -27.04 22.04 -34.69
N ASP A 262 -26.60 20.88 -35.18
CA ASP A 262 -27.27 20.18 -36.30
C ASP A 262 -28.21 19.07 -35.81
N TRP A 263 -27.79 18.35 -34.76
CA TRP A 263 -28.53 17.21 -34.25
C TRP A 263 -29.77 17.66 -33.47
N TRP A 264 -29.63 18.63 -32.56
CA TRP A 264 -30.73 19.02 -31.69
C TRP A 264 -31.94 19.58 -32.45
N PRO A 265 -31.79 20.47 -33.46
CA PRO A 265 -32.93 20.94 -34.25
C PRO A 265 -33.64 19.84 -35.05
N ARG A 266 -32.93 18.77 -35.43
CA ARG A 266 -33.54 17.60 -36.10
C ARG A 266 -34.31 16.72 -35.13
N VAL A 267 -33.84 16.62 -33.88
CA VAL A 267 -34.53 15.91 -32.79
C VAL A 267 -35.80 16.66 -32.37
N THR A 268 -35.77 17.98 -32.27
CA THR A 268 -36.98 18.74 -31.88
C THR A 268 -37.97 18.95 -33.03
N GLY A 269 -37.53 18.81 -34.28
CA GLY A 269 -38.33 19.14 -35.47
C GLY A 269 -38.21 20.60 -35.89
N ALA A 270 -37.42 21.41 -35.19
CA ALA A 270 -37.18 22.81 -35.53
C ALA A 270 -36.55 22.98 -36.92
N TYR A 271 -35.65 22.08 -37.31
CA TYR A 271 -35.05 22.10 -38.66
C TYR A 271 -36.12 21.86 -39.74
N GLN A 272 -36.99 20.87 -39.54
CA GLN A 272 -38.05 20.51 -40.48
C GLN A 272 -39.11 21.63 -40.58
N ALA A 273 -39.48 22.26 -39.46
CA ALA A 273 -40.38 23.41 -39.43
C ALA A 273 -39.81 24.64 -40.15
N ALA A 274 -38.51 24.92 -39.96
CA ALA A 274 -37.81 26.00 -40.67
C ALA A 274 -37.73 25.73 -42.19
N MET A 275 -37.48 24.49 -42.60
CA MET A 275 -37.45 24.11 -44.02
C MET A 275 -38.84 24.18 -44.69
N ALA A 276 -39.91 23.89 -43.94
CA ALA A 276 -41.29 23.96 -44.45
C ALA A 276 -41.79 25.41 -44.64
N SER A 277 -41.14 26.40 -44.02
CA SER A 277 -41.52 27.82 -44.06
C SER A 277 -40.65 28.68 -45.00
N ALA A 278 -39.65 28.10 -45.67
CA ALA A 278 -38.75 28.80 -46.57
C ALA A 278 -39.37 29.05 -47.97
N PRO A 279 -39.48 30.30 -48.45
CA PRO A 279 -40.01 30.60 -49.77
C PRO A 279 -38.94 30.26 -50.83
N HIS A 280 -39.27 29.40 -51.81
CA HIS A 280 -38.49 29.02 -53.01
C HIS A 280 -37.67 27.72 -53.00
N SER A 281 -37.90 26.76 -52.11
CA SER A 281 -37.31 25.42 -52.31
C SER A 281 -38.35 24.47 -52.92
N GLY A 282 -38.17 24.07 -54.18
CA GLY A 282 -38.95 23.01 -54.83
C GLY A 282 -38.69 21.61 -54.25
N LYS A 283 -38.29 21.51 -52.98
CA LYS A 283 -38.03 20.25 -52.26
C LYS A 283 -39.24 19.94 -51.36
N LYS A 284 -39.64 18.67 -51.37
CA LYS A 284 -40.71 18.10 -50.53
C LYS A 284 -40.52 18.53 -49.06
N SER A 285 -41.57 19.08 -48.43
CA SER A 285 -41.57 19.39 -46.99
C SER A 285 -41.12 18.15 -46.20
N LEU A 286 -40.10 18.31 -45.36
CA LEU A 286 -39.60 17.22 -44.51
C LEU A 286 -40.61 16.96 -43.40
N ALA A 287 -41.04 15.71 -43.24
CA ALA A 287 -41.94 15.33 -42.17
C ALA A 287 -41.33 15.61 -40.78
N LEU A 288 -42.15 16.11 -39.85
CA LEU A 288 -41.76 16.28 -38.45
C LEU A 288 -41.31 14.94 -37.86
N PRO A 289 -40.31 14.95 -36.96
CA PRO A 289 -39.79 13.72 -36.37
C PRO A 289 -40.84 13.02 -35.49
N THR A 290 -40.95 11.70 -35.66
CA THR A 290 -41.80 10.83 -34.84
C THR A 290 -41.31 10.78 -33.39
N ASN A 291 -42.14 10.34 -32.43
CA ASN A 291 -41.71 10.18 -31.03
C ASN A 291 -40.45 9.32 -30.88
N ALA A 292 -40.31 8.27 -31.70
CA ALA A 292 -39.12 7.43 -31.72
C ALA A 292 -37.86 8.21 -32.13
N GLN A 293 -37.97 9.09 -33.13
CA GLN A 293 -36.87 9.96 -33.59
C GLN A 293 -36.55 11.08 -32.60
N ARG A 294 -37.53 11.50 -31.78
CA ARG A 294 -37.35 12.49 -30.69
C ARG A 294 -36.89 11.86 -29.37
N THR A 295 -36.78 10.54 -29.30
CA THR A 295 -36.37 9.84 -28.09
C THR A 295 -34.86 9.87 -27.97
N ILE A 296 -34.36 10.50 -26.91
CA ILE A 296 -32.94 10.55 -26.57
C ILE A 296 -32.67 9.76 -25.28
N ARG A 297 -31.41 9.42 -25.05
CA ARG A 297 -30.92 8.91 -23.77
C ARG A 297 -30.51 10.08 -22.87
N VAL A 298 -30.95 10.04 -21.62
CA VAL A 298 -30.57 10.95 -20.54
C VAL A 298 -30.04 10.13 -19.34
N PRO A 299 -29.19 10.69 -18.47
CA PRO A 299 -28.85 10.01 -17.23
C PRO A 299 -30.09 9.86 -16.36
N ALA A 300 -30.16 8.77 -15.58
CA ALA A 300 -31.18 8.65 -14.56
C ALA A 300 -30.90 9.64 -13.40
N VAL A 301 -31.96 10.09 -12.72
CA VAL A 301 -31.84 10.98 -11.57
C VAL A 301 -31.90 10.16 -10.28
N TYR A 302 -31.04 10.50 -9.31
CA TYR A 302 -30.99 9.85 -8.00
C TYR A 302 -30.71 10.91 -6.92
N GLY A 303 -30.67 10.48 -5.65
CA GLY A 303 -30.42 11.38 -4.52
C GLY A 303 -31.62 12.27 -4.20
N ALA A 304 -31.39 13.46 -3.63
CA ALA A 304 -32.47 14.37 -3.25
C ALA A 304 -33.26 14.84 -4.48
N ALA A 305 -32.59 14.99 -5.62
CA ALA A 305 -33.21 15.36 -6.89
C ALA A 305 -34.26 14.35 -7.39
N ALA A 306 -34.14 13.07 -7.03
CA ALA A 306 -35.14 12.07 -7.38
C ALA A 306 -36.44 12.18 -6.57
N ALA A 307 -36.39 12.81 -5.39
CA ALA A 307 -37.54 13.04 -4.54
C ALA A 307 -38.28 14.36 -4.86
N THR A 308 -37.67 15.26 -5.64
CA THR A 308 -38.24 16.57 -5.99
C THR A 308 -38.50 16.64 -7.49
N PRO A 309 -39.72 16.32 -7.96
CA PRO A 309 -40.05 16.44 -9.37
C PRO A 309 -39.96 17.91 -9.83
N PRO A 310 -39.58 18.18 -11.09
CA PRO A 310 -39.70 19.50 -11.68
C PRO A 310 -41.14 20.02 -11.63
N ASP A 311 -41.33 21.33 -11.49
CA ASP A 311 -42.65 21.97 -11.37
C ASP A 311 -43.61 21.61 -12.52
N ASP A 312 -43.08 21.22 -13.68
CA ASP A 312 -43.85 20.87 -14.87
C ASP A 312 -44.19 19.37 -15.01
N LEU A 313 -43.89 18.54 -14.00
CA LEU A 313 -44.15 17.09 -14.01
C LEU A 313 -44.72 16.59 -12.67
N THR A 314 -45.62 15.60 -12.71
CA THR A 314 -46.09 14.94 -11.49
C THR A 314 -45.03 13.98 -10.93
N ALA A 315 -45.15 13.60 -9.66
CA ALA A 315 -44.25 12.64 -9.03
C ALA A 315 -44.28 11.27 -9.72
N GLU A 316 -45.47 10.81 -10.16
CA GLU A 316 -45.64 9.53 -10.85
C GLU A 316 -44.94 9.53 -12.21
N VAL A 317 -45.02 10.64 -12.93
CA VAL A 317 -44.34 10.79 -14.22
C VAL A 317 -42.83 10.91 -14.00
N TRP A 318 -42.39 11.69 -13.01
CA TRP A 318 -40.97 11.84 -12.68
C TRP A 318 -40.30 10.53 -12.30
N ALA A 319 -41.01 9.65 -11.58
CA ALA A 319 -40.50 8.36 -11.12
C ALA A 319 -39.91 7.52 -12.27
N GLN A 320 -40.42 7.66 -13.49
CA GLN A 320 -39.95 6.95 -14.69
C GLN A 320 -38.48 7.23 -15.04
N TRP A 321 -37.95 8.40 -14.64
CA TRP A 321 -36.56 8.77 -14.90
C TRP A 321 -35.66 8.70 -13.65
N THR A 322 -36.21 8.29 -12.51
CA THR A 322 -35.47 8.22 -11.25
C THR A 322 -34.93 6.81 -10.98
N VAL A 323 -33.93 6.74 -10.11
CA VAL A 323 -33.46 5.52 -9.45
C VAL A 323 -33.69 5.71 -7.96
N GLN A 324 -34.68 5.00 -7.43
CA GLN A 324 -35.03 5.05 -6.00
C GLN A 324 -34.18 4.05 -5.21
N PRO A 325 -33.81 4.37 -3.96
CA PRO A 325 -33.19 3.41 -3.06
C PRO A 325 -34.13 2.23 -2.80
N ILE A 326 -33.61 1.00 -2.78
CA ILE A 326 -34.35 -0.20 -2.40
C ILE A 326 -34.44 -0.36 -0.87
N SER A 327 -33.48 0.21 -0.15
CA SER A 327 -33.41 0.20 1.32
C SER A 327 -32.34 1.18 1.80
N ARG A 328 -32.03 1.15 3.10
CA ARG A 328 -30.94 1.93 3.72
C ARG A 328 -30.14 1.02 4.65
N THR A 329 -28.87 1.36 4.89
CA THR A 329 -28.06 0.69 5.92
C THR A 329 -28.72 0.85 7.28
N LYS A 330 -28.87 -0.24 8.04
CA LYS A 330 -29.50 -0.22 9.37
C LYS A 330 -28.56 0.22 10.48
N GLU A 331 -27.26 0.09 10.23
CA GLU A 331 -26.18 0.35 11.18
C GLU A 331 -24.94 0.84 10.42
N VAL A 332 -23.89 1.17 11.17
CA VAL A 332 -22.58 1.53 10.60
C VAL A 332 -21.94 0.30 9.99
N LEU A 333 -21.46 0.43 8.75
CA LEU A 333 -20.75 -0.62 8.03
C LEU A 333 -19.31 -0.19 7.77
N ILE A 334 -18.41 -1.16 7.75
CA ILE A 334 -17.02 -0.97 7.35
C ILE A 334 -16.81 -1.69 6.02
N VAL A 335 -16.65 -0.92 4.96
CA VAL A 335 -16.40 -1.42 3.60
C VAL A 335 -14.90 -1.33 3.34
N THR A 336 -14.25 -2.47 3.19
CA THR A 336 -12.81 -2.56 2.91
C THR A 336 -12.57 -2.81 1.43
N LEU A 337 -11.73 -1.98 0.80
CA LEU A 337 -11.24 -2.15 -0.56
C LEU A 337 -9.83 -2.75 -0.51
N SER A 338 -9.69 -3.98 -0.98
CA SER A 338 -8.40 -4.69 -1.07
C SER A 338 -8.04 -4.93 -2.53
N GLU A 339 -6.84 -4.51 -2.97
CA GLU A 339 -6.36 -4.77 -4.34
C GLU A 339 -5.28 -5.87 -4.34
N ALA A 340 -5.50 -6.94 -5.11
CA ALA A 340 -4.50 -7.97 -5.33
C ALA A 340 -4.39 -8.30 -6.82
N ARG A 341 -3.21 -8.07 -7.41
CA ARG A 341 -2.96 -8.27 -8.86
C ARG A 341 -4.06 -7.67 -9.74
N GLY A 342 -4.51 -6.46 -9.39
CA GLY A 342 -5.49 -5.68 -10.12
C GLY A 342 -6.94 -6.14 -9.98
N ASP A 343 -7.24 -7.20 -9.23
CA ASP A 343 -8.60 -7.49 -8.79
C ASP A 343 -8.87 -6.70 -7.50
N ILE A 344 -10.04 -6.07 -7.41
CA ILE A 344 -10.48 -5.37 -6.19
C ILE A 344 -11.52 -6.22 -5.49
N THR A 345 -11.26 -6.56 -4.21
CA THR A 345 -12.24 -7.20 -3.34
C THR A 345 -12.86 -6.15 -2.43
N VAL A 346 -14.19 -6.07 -2.43
CA VAL A 346 -14.97 -5.14 -1.61
C VAL A 346 -15.62 -5.95 -0.48
N THR A 347 -15.04 -5.88 0.72
CA THR A 347 -15.51 -6.67 1.87
C THR A 347 -16.29 -5.82 2.85
N THR A 348 -17.51 -6.23 3.20
CA THR A 348 -18.33 -5.56 4.21
C THR A 348 -18.17 -6.22 5.57
N ARG A 349 -17.97 -5.40 6.59
CA ARG A 349 -17.95 -5.78 8.00
C ARG A 349 -18.93 -4.90 8.78
N GLY A 350 -19.39 -5.37 9.95
CA GLY A 350 -19.97 -4.43 10.91
C GLY A 350 -18.88 -3.75 11.75
N ILE A 351 -19.33 -2.96 12.72
CA ILE A 351 -18.44 -2.11 13.53
C ILE A 351 -17.49 -2.92 14.44
N GLY A 352 -17.86 -4.16 14.77
CA GLY A 352 -17.03 -5.09 15.55
C GLY A 352 -15.92 -5.76 14.73
N GLY A 353 -15.93 -5.61 13.40
CA GLY A 353 -14.99 -6.25 12.48
C GLY A 353 -15.47 -7.59 11.91
N GLU A 354 -16.65 -8.06 12.30
CA GLU A 354 -17.23 -9.31 11.82
C GLU A 354 -17.57 -9.22 10.33
N ARG A 355 -17.10 -10.19 9.53
CA ARG A 355 -17.31 -10.21 8.07
C ARG A 355 -18.74 -10.61 7.74
N ARG A 356 -19.41 -9.79 6.91
CA ARG A 356 -20.78 -10.04 6.42
C ARG A 356 -20.83 -10.67 5.05
N GLY A 357 -19.90 -10.28 4.19
CA GLY A 357 -19.81 -10.75 2.81
C GLY A 357 -18.76 -9.97 2.03
N SER A 358 -18.59 -10.30 0.76
CA SER A 358 -17.66 -9.60 -0.14
C SER A 358 -18.09 -9.70 -1.59
N GLU A 359 -17.87 -8.63 -2.35
CA GLU A 359 -17.97 -8.60 -3.80
C GLU A 359 -16.58 -8.52 -4.43
N SER A 360 -16.45 -8.96 -5.68
CA SER A 360 -15.20 -8.92 -6.44
C SER A 360 -15.37 -8.15 -7.74
N GLU A 361 -14.38 -7.31 -8.04
CA GLU A 361 -14.26 -6.56 -9.28
C GLU A 361 -13.02 -7.04 -10.03
N ALA A 362 -13.22 -8.06 -10.86
CA ALA A 362 -12.15 -8.62 -11.68
C ALA A 362 -11.51 -7.54 -12.55
N GLN A 363 -10.18 -7.44 -12.47
CA GLN A 363 -9.35 -6.46 -13.17
C GLN A 363 -9.70 -4.99 -12.85
N GLY A 364 -10.49 -4.72 -11.81
CA GLY A 364 -10.94 -3.39 -11.41
C GLY A 364 -9.77 -2.42 -11.20
N GLY A 365 -8.73 -2.86 -10.48
CA GLY A 365 -7.52 -2.10 -10.21
C GLY A 365 -6.74 -1.72 -11.47
N TYR A 366 -6.64 -2.62 -12.45
CA TYR A 366 -5.99 -2.31 -13.73
C TYR A 366 -6.83 -1.37 -14.61
N ASN A 367 -8.16 -1.43 -14.46
CA ASN A 367 -9.09 -0.66 -15.27
C ASN A 367 -9.43 0.71 -14.64
N LEU A 368 -8.91 1.03 -13.45
CA LEU A 368 -9.19 2.29 -12.74
C LEU A 368 -8.98 3.54 -13.59
N TYR A 369 -7.95 3.58 -14.44
CA TYR A 369 -7.72 4.71 -15.36
C TYR A 369 -8.93 4.92 -16.29
N LYS A 370 -9.37 3.84 -16.94
CA LYS A 370 -10.52 3.86 -17.84
C LYS A 370 -11.79 4.24 -17.08
N THR A 371 -12.05 3.59 -15.95
CA THR A 371 -13.21 3.89 -15.11
C THR A 371 -13.23 5.35 -14.67
N ALA A 372 -12.06 5.91 -14.33
CA ALA A 372 -11.95 7.31 -13.92
C ALA A 372 -12.24 8.27 -15.07
N VAL A 373 -11.70 8.03 -16.27
CA VAL A 373 -11.99 8.83 -17.47
C VAL A 373 -13.46 8.76 -17.86
N ASP A 374 -14.05 7.57 -17.80
CA ASP A 374 -15.46 7.35 -18.18
C ASP A 374 -16.43 7.97 -17.15
N THR A 375 -16.06 7.96 -15.86
CA THR A 375 -16.95 8.35 -14.76
C THR A 375 -16.77 9.80 -14.32
N TYR A 376 -15.57 10.36 -14.42
CA TYR A 376 -15.24 11.71 -13.94
C TYR A 376 -14.52 12.51 -15.04
N PRO A 377 -15.20 12.77 -16.18
CA PRO A 377 -14.55 13.36 -17.35
C PRO A 377 -14.06 14.79 -17.14
N GLY A 378 -14.55 15.51 -16.11
CA GLY A 378 -14.08 16.87 -15.81
C GLY A 378 -12.72 16.89 -15.10
N CYS A 379 -12.44 15.92 -14.23
CA CYS A 379 -11.12 15.69 -13.65
C CYS A 379 -10.90 14.19 -13.36
N PRO A 380 -10.50 13.40 -14.37
CA PRO A 380 -10.29 11.96 -14.20
C PRO A 380 -9.26 11.62 -13.13
N SER A 381 -8.25 12.48 -12.94
CA SER A 381 -7.23 12.31 -11.91
C SER A 381 -7.79 12.29 -10.49
N ALA A 382 -8.68 13.23 -10.17
CA ALA A 382 -9.41 13.26 -8.89
C ALA A 382 -10.32 12.03 -8.75
N GLY A 383 -11.00 11.66 -9.83
CA GLY A 383 -11.81 10.44 -9.92
C GLY A 383 -11.02 9.16 -9.67
N TYR A 384 -9.78 9.09 -10.16
CA TYR A 384 -8.89 7.95 -9.97
C TYR A 384 -8.57 7.73 -8.50
N GLU A 385 -8.22 8.80 -7.79
CA GLU A 385 -7.93 8.75 -6.34
C GLU A 385 -9.19 8.42 -5.54
N MET A 386 -10.34 9.00 -5.90
CA MET A 386 -11.63 8.66 -5.28
C MET A 386 -11.93 7.17 -5.41
N LEU A 387 -11.80 6.59 -6.60
CA LEU A 387 -12.07 5.17 -6.83
C LEU A 387 -11.14 4.24 -6.03
N ARG A 388 -9.89 4.67 -5.82
CA ARG A 388 -8.83 3.89 -5.16
C ARG A 388 -8.85 4.04 -3.63
N PHE A 389 -9.04 5.25 -3.12
CA PHE A 389 -8.89 5.57 -1.70
C PHE A 389 -10.21 5.91 -1.00
N GLY A 390 -11.29 6.15 -1.74
CA GLY A 390 -12.52 6.78 -1.21
C GLY A 390 -12.38 8.29 -0.98
N ARG A 391 -11.18 8.86 -1.20
CA ARG A 391 -10.85 10.28 -1.01
C ARG A 391 -9.74 10.72 -1.95
N ILE A 392 -9.62 12.03 -2.15
CA ILE A 392 -8.56 12.63 -2.96
C ILE A 392 -7.41 13.01 -2.02
N LEU A 393 -6.22 12.42 -2.24
CA LEU A 393 -5.02 12.69 -1.45
C LEU A 393 -4.14 13.75 -2.14
N GLY A 394 -4.04 13.67 -3.46
CA GLY A 394 -3.27 14.57 -4.31
C GLY A 394 -3.88 15.95 -4.51
N PRO A 395 -3.20 16.81 -5.30
CA PRO A 395 -3.57 18.22 -5.45
C PRO A 395 -4.70 18.47 -6.45
N ASP A 396 -5.18 17.44 -7.16
CA ASP A 396 -6.17 17.61 -8.23
C ASP A 396 -7.58 17.69 -7.65
N ALA A 397 -8.19 18.87 -7.73
CA ALA A 397 -9.55 19.07 -7.27
C ALA A 397 -10.56 18.41 -8.25
N PRO A 398 -11.69 17.89 -7.74
CA PRO A 398 -12.76 17.41 -8.60
C PRO A 398 -13.37 18.58 -9.38
N ALA A 399 -13.70 18.36 -10.65
CA ALA A 399 -14.40 19.36 -11.44
C ALA A 399 -15.86 19.49 -10.98
N ALA A 400 -16.42 20.71 -11.04
CA ALA A 400 -17.82 20.95 -10.67
C ALA A 400 -18.81 20.09 -11.48
N SER A 401 -18.47 19.75 -12.72
CA SER A 401 -19.26 18.86 -13.59
C SER A 401 -19.33 17.41 -13.12
N ASP A 402 -18.40 16.98 -12.27
CA ASP A 402 -18.33 15.61 -11.76
C ASP A 402 -18.98 15.45 -10.37
N LEU A 403 -19.30 16.58 -9.72
CA LEU A 403 -19.90 16.61 -8.41
C LEU A 403 -21.41 16.35 -8.48
N HIS A 404 -21.91 15.59 -7.52
CA HIS A 404 -23.33 15.42 -7.24
C HIS A 404 -23.57 15.89 -5.80
N GLU A 405 -24.46 16.87 -5.62
CA GLU A 405 -24.74 17.47 -4.31
C GLU A 405 -23.46 17.95 -3.58
N GLY A 406 -22.52 18.51 -4.36
CA GLY A 406 -21.25 19.04 -3.84
C GLY A 406 -20.20 17.98 -3.49
N ARG A 407 -20.47 16.69 -3.68
CA ARG A 407 -19.53 15.58 -3.40
C ARG A 407 -19.22 14.80 -4.68
N LEU A 408 -18.05 14.17 -4.72
CA LEU A 408 -17.65 13.32 -5.84
C LEU A 408 -18.15 11.88 -5.55
N PRO A 409 -19.16 11.36 -6.26
CA PRO A 409 -19.79 10.09 -5.87
C PRO A 409 -18.88 8.89 -6.11
N HIS A 410 -18.94 7.89 -5.22
CA HIS A 410 -18.14 6.67 -5.26
C HIS A 410 -19.01 5.43 -5.08
N PHE A 411 -19.83 5.12 -6.08
CA PHE A 411 -20.71 3.96 -6.03
C PHE A 411 -19.93 2.65 -6.21
N ARG A 412 -20.07 1.74 -5.23
CA ARG A 412 -19.57 0.37 -5.29
C ARG A 412 -20.68 -0.61 -4.96
N LYS A 413 -20.61 -1.81 -5.55
CA LYS A 413 -21.46 -2.93 -5.15
C LYS A 413 -20.88 -3.55 -3.88
N ILE A 414 -21.70 -3.74 -2.87
CA ILE A 414 -21.33 -4.34 -1.60
C ILE A 414 -22.26 -5.52 -1.28
N ALA A 415 -21.74 -6.48 -0.51
CA ALA A 415 -22.56 -7.49 0.14
C ALA A 415 -23.09 -6.92 1.46
N ILE A 416 -24.41 -6.91 1.64
CA ILE A 416 -25.05 -6.47 2.90
C ILE A 416 -25.02 -7.59 3.94
N ASP A 417 -25.25 -8.81 3.45
CA ASP A 417 -25.15 -10.08 4.16
C ASP A 417 -24.68 -11.16 3.16
N ALA A 418 -24.73 -12.44 3.57
CA ALA A 418 -24.24 -13.55 2.74
C ALA A 418 -25.00 -13.72 1.40
N ASN A 419 -26.24 -13.23 1.28
CA ASN A 419 -27.11 -13.49 0.13
C ASN A 419 -27.59 -12.21 -0.56
N THR A 420 -27.45 -11.04 0.08
CA THR A 420 -28.00 -9.77 -0.41
C THR A 420 -26.88 -8.82 -0.81
N THR A 421 -26.98 -8.25 -2.01
CA THR A 421 -26.03 -7.23 -2.50
C THR A 421 -26.75 -5.96 -2.92
N ALA A 422 -26.08 -4.82 -2.80
CA ALA A 422 -26.60 -3.52 -3.22
C ALA A 422 -25.46 -2.56 -3.60
N PHE A 423 -25.77 -1.52 -4.37
CA PHE A 423 -24.88 -0.40 -4.61
C PHE A 423 -25.06 0.66 -3.51
N VAL A 424 -23.94 1.17 -3.01
CA VAL A 424 -23.89 2.27 -2.03
C VAL A 424 -22.85 3.29 -2.46
N ASP A 425 -23.10 4.57 -2.17
CA ASP A 425 -22.09 5.62 -2.34
C ASP A 425 -21.11 5.61 -1.15
N LEU A 426 -19.90 5.14 -1.40
CA LEU A 426 -18.81 5.09 -0.43
C LEU A 426 -18.19 6.47 -0.13
N ASN A 427 -18.69 7.54 -0.75
CA ASN A 427 -18.35 8.91 -0.38
C ASN A 427 -19.60 9.74 -0.02
N CYS A 428 -20.65 9.08 0.52
CA CYS A 428 -21.81 9.79 1.05
C CYS A 428 -21.46 10.63 2.31
N ALA A 429 -22.32 11.57 2.66
CA ALA A 429 -22.13 12.43 3.84
C ALA A 429 -22.00 11.59 5.12
N GLY A 430 -21.04 11.94 5.99
CA GLY A 430 -20.74 11.21 7.23
C GLY A 430 -19.77 10.04 7.09
N THR A 431 -19.33 9.72 5.87
CA THR A 431 -18.32 8.68 5.65
C THR A 431 -16.95 9.07 6.20
N LYS A 432 -16.27 8.11 6.83
CA LYS A 432 -14.89 8.25 7.32
C LYS A 432 -13.99 7.22 6.64
N ILE A 433 -12.75 7.57 6.35
CA ILE A 433 -11.86 6.74 5.53
C ILE A 433 -10.54 6.54 6.25
N TYR A 434 -10.12 5.29 6.34
CA TYR A 434 -8.90 4.83 6.97
C TYR A 434 -8.16 3.89 6.03
N SER A 435 -6.94 3.50 6.39
CA SER A 435 -6.18 2.45 5.71
C SER A 435 -5.57 1.47 6.71
N ASP A 436 -4.94 0.39 6.24
CA ASP A 436 -4.16 -0.50 7.12
C ASP A 436 -3.12 0.27 7.94
N ALA A 437 -2.67 1.41 7.43
CA ALA A 437 -1.79 2.33 8.15
C ALA A 437 -2.35 2.81 9.48
N ASP A 438 -3.66 2.88 9.67
CA ASP A 438 -4.27 3.38 10.91
C ASP A 438 -4.42 2.30 11.98
N PHE A 439 -3.93 1.08 11.73
CA PHE A 439 -4.04 -0.09 12.62
C PHE A 439 -5.44 -0.20 13.26
N PRO A 440 -6.49 -0.31 12.42
CA PRO A 440 -7.85 -0.23 12.90
C PRO A 440 -8.22 -1.42 13.79
N HIS A 441 -8.94 -1.12 14.87
CA HIS A 441 -9.34 -2.12 15.86
C HIS A 441 -10.30 -3.19 15.28
N TRP A 442 -11.07 -2.88 14.24
CA TRP A 442 -11.91 -3.85 13.53
C TRP A 442 -11.12 -4.84 12.65
N GLN A 443 -9.81 -4.65 12.48
CA GLN A 443 -8.91 -5.67 11.92
C GLN A 443 -8.22 -6.50 13.02
N GLY A 444 -8.52 -6.23 14.30
CA GLY A 444 -7.99 -6.95 15.46
C GLY A 444 -6.97 -6.16 16.29
N TRP A 445 -6.42 -5.04 15.80
CA TRP A 445 -5.39 -4.30 16.53
C TRP A 445 -5.86 -3.81 17.91
N THR A 446 -5.19 -4.25 18.97
CA THR A 446 -5.57 -3.97 20.36
C THR A 446 -4.35 -3.56 21.16
N PHE A 447 -4.47 -2.46 21.91
CA PHE A 447 -3.42 -2.00 22.80
C PHE A 447 -3.71 -2.53 24.19
N ILE A 448 -2.65 -2.92 24.90
CA ILE A 448 -2.69 -3.42 26.26
C ILE A 448 -1.61 -2.68 27.06
N ASP A 449 -2.05 -1.86 27.99
CA ASP A 449 -1.23 -0.92 28.77
C ASP A 449 -1.87 -0.65 30.15
N ASP A 450 -2.66 -1.61 30.65
CA ASP A 450 -3.29 -1.53 31.98
C ASP A 450 -2.52 -2.30 33.06
N ASP A 451 -1.46 -3.01 32.67
CA ASP A 451 -0.61 -3.75 33.58
C ASP A 451 0.59 -2.90 34.01
N THR A 452 0.60 -2.43 35.26
CA THR A 452 1.50 -1.37 35.74
C THR A 452 2.28 -1.74 37.02
N ASP A 453 2.06 -2.94 37.56
CA ASP A 453 2.77 -3.37 38.77
C ASP A 453 4.24 -3.75 38.48
N GLY A 454 4.53 -4.10 37.22
CA GLY A 454 5.84 -4.50 36.74
C GLY A 454 6.27 -5.89 37.22
N ASN A 455 5.33 -6.77 37.60
CA ASN A 455 5.62 -8.10 38.16
C ASN A 455 5.69 -9.22 37.10
N SER A 456 5.82 -8.88 35.81
CA SER A 456 5.88 -9.81 34.65
C SER A 456 4.79 -10.90 34.59
N ARG A 457 3.79 -10.88 35.47
CA ARG A 457 2.59 -11.69 35.37
C ARG A 457 1.59 -10.93 34.53
N CYS A 458 0.84 -11.65 33.71
CA CYS A 458 -0.17 -11.06 32.85
C CYS A 458 -1.49 -10.89 33.61
N ASP A 459 -1.57 -9.89 34.49
CA ASP A 459 -2.79 -9.59 35.24
C ASP A 459 -3.67 -8.52 34.55
N SER A 460 -3.31 -8.14 33.31
CA SER A 460 -4.09 -7.24 32.44
C SER A 460 -5.56 -7.65 32.32
N MET A 461 -6.44 -6.74 32.75
CA MET A 461 -7.88 -6.88 32.62
C MET A 461 -8.33 -6.70 31.16
N GLN A 462 -7.66 -5.83 30.41
CA GLN A 462 -7.89 -5.67 28.96
C GLN A 462 -7.62 -6.97 28.20
N LEU A 463 -6.52 -7.67 28.51
CA LEU A 463 -6.24 -8.97 27.90
C LEU A 463 -7.27 -10.02 28.33
N LEU A 464 -7.61 -10.08 29.61
CA LEU A 464 -8.58 -11.06 30.10
C LEU A 464 -9.96 -10.86 29.51
N ASP A 465 -10.40 -9.60 29.36
CA ASP A 465 -11.67 -9.26 28.70
C ASP A 465 -11.64 -9.62 27.20
N LEU A 466 -10.47 -9.56 26.56
CA LEU A 466 -10.29 -9.98 25.18
C LEU A 466 -10.39 -11.51 25.01
N ILE A 467 -9.79 -12.29 25.92
CA ILE A 467 -9.74 -13.76 25.82
C ILE A 467 -11.03 -14.41 26.35
N GLU A 468 -11.51 -13.91 27.49
CA GLU A 468 -12.63 -14.45 28.26
C GLU A 468 -13.55 -13.29 28.71
N PRO A 469 -14.35 -12.71 27.80
CA PRO A 469 -15.24 -11.59 28.11
C PRO A 469 -16.19 -11.93 29.26
N ARG A 470 -16.43 -10.98 30.18
CA ARG A 470 -17.43 -11.16 31.24
C ARG A 470 -18.82 -11.20 30.63
N SER A 471 -19.66 -12.13 31.06
CA SER A 471 -21.10 -12.08 30.76
C SER A 471 -21.69 -10.78 31.30
N PRO A 472 -22.57 -10.07 30.56
CA PRO A 472 -23.30 -8.94 31.12
C PRO A 472 -24.09 -9.44 32.33
N THR A 473 -23.73 -8.98 33.54
CA THR A 473 -24.49 -9.29 34.73
C THR A 473 -25.90 -8.74 34.59
N GLN A 474 -26.92 -9.61 34.65
CA GLN A 474 -28.30 -9.18 34.90
C GLN A 474 -28.30 -8.37 36.20
N HIS A 475 -28.91 -7.18 36.17
CA HIS A 475 -29.04 -6.29 37.33
C HIS A 475 -29.50 -7.05 38.59
N PRO A 476 -28.85 -6.88 39.75
CA PRO A 476 -29.45 -7.29 41.00
C PRO A 476 -30.62 -6.35 41.32
N VAL A 477 -31.78 -6.92 41.58
CA VAL A 477 -32.96 -6.26 42.17
C VAL A 477 -32.56 -5.71 43.56
N PRO A 478 -32.96 -4.49 43.96
CA PRO A 478 -32.59 -3.93 45.25
C PRO A 478 -33.38 -4.58 46.41
N ASP A 479 -32.59 -5.11 47.35
CA ASP A 479 -32.73 -5.26 48.80
C ASP A 479 -34.03 -5.79 49.45
N SER A 480 -33.86 -6.89 50.19
CA SER A 480 -34.52 -7.12 51.49
C SER A 480 -33.45 -7.13 52.59
N PRO A 481 -33.64 -6.40 53.71
CA PRO A 481 -32.63 -6.29 54.76
C PRO A 481 -32.73 -7.48 55.73
N GLY A 482 -31.63 -8.18 55.96
CA GLY A 482 -31.59 -9.29 56.90
C GLY A 482 -30.19 -9.84 57.20
N SER A 483 -29.60 -9.32 58.29
CA SER A 483 -28.66 -9.98 59.22
C SER A 483 -27.45 -10.77 58.67
N GLY A 484 -26.23 -10.22 58.84
CA GLY A 484 -25.00 -11.03 58.79
C GLY A 484 -23.69 -10.31 58.42
N GLU A 485 -23.43 -9.10 58.92
CA GLU A 485 -22.39 -8.20 58.36
C GLU A 485 -20.91 -8.56 58.62
N ALA A 486 -20.56 -9.60 59.38
CA ALA A 486 -19.14 -9.96 59.60
C ALA A 486 -18.67 -11.24 58.88
N SER A 487 -19.57 -12.17 58.56
CA SER A 487 -19.25 -13.45 57.90
C SER A 487 -19.54 -13.46 56.40
N GLN A 488 -20.38 -12.55 55.89
CA GLN A 488 -20.64 -12.40 54.45
C GLN A 488 -19.46 -11.75 53.69
N GLY A 489 -18.70 -10.85 54.32
CA GLY A 489 -17.56 -10.17 53.69
C GLY A 489 -16.39 -11.10 53.34
N VAL A 490 -16.10 -12.10 54.18
CA VAL A 490 -15.02 -13.07 53.92
C VAL A 490 -15.44 -14.12 52.91
N ALA A 491 -16.69 -14.61 52.98
CA ALA A 491 -17.22 -15.59 52.03
C ALA A 491 -17.33 -15.02 50.60
N THR A 492 -17.73 -13.76 50.45
CA THR A 492 -17.81 -13.06 49.15
C THR A 492 -16.43 -12.78 48.55
N VAL A 493 -15.42 -12.44 49.37
CA VAL A 493 -14.03 -12.26 48.91
C VAL A 493 -13.40 -13.58 48.47
N ILE A 494 -13.62 -14.68 49.21
CA ILE A 494 -13.14 -16.02 48.83
C ILE A 494 -13.78 -16.47 47.50
N ASP A 495 -15.08 -16.21 47.31
CA ASP A 495 -15.80 -16.54 46.07
C ASP A 495 -15.25 -15.71 44.88
N ALA A 496 -15.00 -14.41 45.07
CA ALA A 496 -14.43 -13.55 44.04
C ALA A 496 -13.01 -13.97 43.60
N VAL A 497 -12.13 -14.31 44.54
CA VAL A 497 -10.78 -14.84 44.25
C VAL A 497 -10.85 -16.17 43.52
N THR A 498 -11.76 -17.06 43.93
CA THR A 498 -11.98 -18.36 43.28
C THR A 498 -12.51 -18.19 41.85
N GLN A 499 -13.45 -17.26 41.63
CA GLN A 499 -13.99 -16.94 40.31
C GLN A 499 -12.93 -16.32 39.39
N HIS A 500 -12.10 -15.41 39.92
CA HIS A 500 -11.00 -14.79 39.18
C HIS A 500 -9.95 -15.83 38.77
N ARG A 501 -9.53 -16.70 39.68
CA ARG A 501 -8.65 -17.84 39.39
C ARG A 501 -9.24 -18.77 38.32
N GLY A 502 -10.53 -19.10 38.44
CA GLY A 502 -11.23 -19.90 37.44
C GLY A 502 -11.26 -19.26 36.06
N ARG A 503 -11.40 -17.93 36.00
CA ARG A 503 -11.34 -17.16 34.75
C ARG A 503 -9.95 -17.24 34.12
N LEU A 504 -8.89 -17.06 34.89
CA LEU A 504 -7.50 -17.15 34.42
C LEU A 504 -7.16 -18.54 33.87
N ILE A 505 -7.63 -19.62 34.50
CA ILE A 505 -7.47 -20.99 34.00
C ILE A 505 -8.11 -21.16 32.61
N ARG A 506 -9.35 -20.67 32.45
CA ARG A 506 -10.04 -20.71 31.15
C ARG A 506 -9.34 -19.82 30.11
N ALA A 507 -8.90 -18.63 30.50
CA ALA A 507 -8.18 -17.72 29.63
C ALA A 507 -6.86 -18.32 29.14
N TYR A 508 -6.07 -18.93 30.02
CA TYR A 508 -4.85 -19.65 29.63
C TYR A 508 -5.13 -20.78 28.65
N ALA A 509 -6.14 -21.62 28.91
CA ALA A 509 -6.53 -22.69 28.00
C ALA A 509 -6.94 -22.15 26.62
N LYS A 510 -7.72 -21.06 26.58
CA LYS A 510 -8.12 -20.38 25.34
C LYS A 510 -6.95 -19.75 24.61
N ALA A 511 -6.00 -19.12 25.31
CA ALA A 511 -4.81 -18.52 24.72
C ALA A 511 -3.92 -19.55 23.99
N GLN A 512 -4.05 -20.84 24.30
CA GLN A 512 -3.36 -21.91 23.57
C GLN A 512 -4.09 -22.34 22.28
N MET A 513 -5.33 -21.91 22.04
CA MET A 513 -6.10 -22.26 20.84
C MET A 513 -5.66 -21.42 19.64
N GLY A 514 -5.59 -22.03 18.44
CA GLY A 514 -5.10 -21.37 17.22
C GLY A 514 -5.82 -20.06 16.88
N GLU A 515 -7.16 -20.02 17.00
CA GLU A 515 -7.96 -18.81 16.75
C GLU A 515 -7.61 -17.67 17.73
N MET A 516 -7.46 -17.99 19.02
CA MET A 516 -7.11 -16.98 20.01
C MET A 516 -5.65 -16.54 19.86
N ARG A 517 -4.72 -17.44 19.53
CA ARG A 517 -3.32 -17.08 19.21
C ARG A 517 -3.26 -16.11 18.03
N GLU A 518 -4.03 -16.38 16.99
CA GLU A 518 -4.17 -15.46 15.84
C GLU A 518 -4.68 -14.10 16.33
N ARG A 519 -5.74 -14.09 17.16
CA ARG A 519 -6.29 -12.85 17.75
C ARG A 519 -5.29 -12.08 18.61
N LEU A 520 -4.50 -12.78 19.42
CA LEU A 520 -3.50 -12.23 20.32
C LEU A 520 -2.28 -11.68 19.56
N SER A 521 -1.98 -12.19 18.37
CA SER A 521 -0.91 -11.64 17.51
C SER A 521 -1.14 -10.20 17.06
N TYR A 522 -2.37 -9.68 17.18
CA TYR A 522 -2.71 -8.27 16.92
C TYR A 522 -2.58 -7.36 18.15
N CYS A 523 -2.12 -7.90 19.29
CA CYS A 523 -1.90 -7.09 20.49
C CYS A 523 -0.60 -6.30 20.37
N VAL A 524 -0.63 -5.08 20.89
CA VAL A 524 0.54 -4.24 21.16
C VAL A 524 0.57 -4.03 22.65
N VAL A 525 1.55 -4.63 23.30
CA VAL A 525 1.56 -4.79 24.76
C VAL A 525 2.69 -3.96 25.35
N LYS A 526 2.38 -3.11 26.33
CA LYS A 526 3.40 -2.42 27.12
C LYS A 526 3.74 -3.24 28.35
N MET A 527 5.02 -3.55 28.53
CA MET A 527 5.50 -4.34 29.66
C MET A 527 7.02 -4.12 29.85
N PRO A 528 7.58 -4.47 31.02
CA PRO A 528 9.01 -4.43 31.23
C PRO A 528 9.75 -5.49 30.40
N SER A 529 10.96 -5.16 29.95
CA SER A 529 11.85 -6.08 29.25
C SER A 529 12.12 -7.32 30.09
N GLU A 530 11.96 -8.49 29.49
CA GLU A 530 12.35 -9.75 30.12
C GLU A 530 13.84 -9.83 30.41
N TRP A 531 14.68 -9.00 29.77
CA TRP A 531 16.14 -9.17 29.74
C TRP A 531 16.91 -8.20 30.65
N ALA A 532 16.22 -7.52 31.56
CA ALA A 532 16.81 -6.64 32.59
C ALA A 532 17.19 -7.42 33.86
N ARG A 533 18.40 -7.18 34.40
CA ARG A 533 18.93 -7.94 35.56
C ARG A 533 18.48 -7.42 36.91
N ASP A 534 18.42 -6.10 37.07
CA ASP A 534 18.27 -5.44 38.36
C ASP A 534 16.85 -5.51 38.97
N ASP A 535 15.84 -5.79 38.13
CA ASP A 535 14.43 -5.87 38.49
C ASP A 535 13.88 -7.30 38.53
N PHE A 536 14.76 -8.30 38.46
CA PHE A 536 14.38 -9.72 38.45
C PHE A 536 13.45 -10.08 39.62
N ASP A 537 13.81 -9.69 40.84
CA ASP A 537 13.00 -10.06 42.01
C ASP A 537 11.63 -9.37 41.98
N LYS A 538 11.55 -8.11 41.51
CA LYS A 538 10.28 -7.41 41.31
C LYS A 538 9.38 -8.16 40.31
N ARG A 539 9.97 -8.72 39.26
CA ARG A 539 9.26 -9.42 38.16
C ARG A 539 8.89 -10.87 38.47
N TRP A 540 9.56 -11.52 39.41
CA TRP A 540 9.40 -12.98 39.55
C TRP A 540 9.24 -13.47 40.98
N ASP A 541 9.26 -12.61 42.00
CA ASP A 541 9.14 -13.04 43.41
C ASP A 541 7.84 -13.80 43.71
N TRP A 542 6.77 -13.56 42.95
CA TRP A 542 5.49 -14.29 43.00
C TRP A 542 5.61 -15.78 42.66
N LEU A 543 6.75 -16.24 42.11
CA LEU A 543 7.05 -17.66 41.94
C LEU A 543 7.43 -18.36 43.26
N LYS A 544 7.84 -17.61 44.29
CA LYS A 544 8.17 -18.12 45.62
C LYS A 544 6.89 -18.32 46.45
N GLY A 545 6.97 -19.16 47.48
CA GLY A 545 5.87 -19.35 48.42
C GLY A 545 5.82 -20.74 49.02
N VAL A 546 4.77 -21.00 49.79
CA VAL A 546 4.45 -22.32 50.33
C VAL A 546 3.25 -22.87 49.56
N GLU A 547 3.41 -24.04 48.96
CA GLU A 547 2.34 -24.70 48.20
C GLU A 547 1.06 -24.80 49.05
N GLY A 548 -0.06 -24.31 48.51
CA GLY A 548 -1.35 -24.31 49.19
C GLY A 548 -1.56 -23.22 50.25
N GLN A 549 -0.54 -22.41 50.59
CA GLN A 549 -0.64 -21.32 51.57
C GLN A 549 -0.38 -19.93 50.98
N SER A 550 0.21 -19.85 49.79
CA SER A 550 0.44 -18.60 49.06
C SER A 550 -0.63 -18.43 47.97
N PRO A 551 -1.77 -17.76 48.23
CA PRO A 551 -2.89 -17.64 47.28
C PRO A 551 -2.52 -16.89 46.00
N ASP A 552 -1.51 -16.02 46.05
CA ASP A 552 -1.01 -15.24 44.92
C ASP A 552 0.02 -16.00 44.07
N ALA A 553 0.65 -17.04 44.65
CA ALA A 553 1.68 -17.83 43.99
C ALA A 553 1.03 -18.85 43.04
N ASN A 554 1.22 -18.63 41.75
CA ASN A 554 0.89 -19.54 40.65
C ASN A 554 -0.61 -19.93 40.52
N ILE A 555 -1.37 -19.04 39.89
CA ILE A 555 -2.81 -19.17 39.56
C ILE A 555 -3.14 -20.49 38.85
N LEU A 556 -2.27 -20.91 37.92
CA LEU A 556 -2.47 -22.04 37.00
C LEU A 556 -1.90 -23.38 37.52
N PHE A 557 -0.79 -23.35 38.24
CA PHE A 557 -0.10 -24.55 38.74
C PHE A 557 0.32 -24.30 40.18
N PRO A 558 -0.18 -24.99 41.21
CA PRO A 558 0.06 -24.66 42.62
C PRO A 558 1.48 -25.01 43.12
N ILE A 559 2.49 -24.90 42.25
CA ILE A 559 3.88 -25.27 42.50
C ILE A 559 4.68 -23.99 42.73
N CYS A 560 5.14 -23.77 43.95
CA CYS A 560 6.05 -22.68 44.27
C CYS A 560 7.50 -23.12 44.04
N LEU A 561 8.36 -22.20 43.62
CA LEU A 561 9.80 -22.46 43.59
C LEU A 561 10.36 -22.31 45.01
N GLY A 562 11.01 -23.35 45.51
CA GLY A 562 11.86 -23.24 46.69
C GLY A 562 13.10 -22.38 46.41
N ASP A 563 13.72 -21.83 47.46
CA ASP A 563 14.82 -20.86 47.35
C ASP A 563 15.95 -21.31 46.41
N ALA A 564 16.36 -22.59 46.50
CA ALA A 564 17.41 -23.13 45.64
C ALA A 564 17.03 -23.14 44.14
N ALA A 565 15.77 -23.44 43.83
CA ALA A 565 15.26 -23.44 42.46
C ALA A 565 15.08 -22.02 41.92
N TYR A 566 14.60 -21.10 42.77
CA TYR A 566 14.48 -19.68 42.46
C TYR A 566 15.84 -19.04 42.16
N GLU A 567 16.85 -19.31 43.00
CA GLU A 567 18.21 -18.83 42.78
C GLU A 567 18.88 -19.45 41.55
N LYS A 568 18.51 -20.67 41.17
CA LYS A 568 18.95 -21.27 39.91
C LYS A 568 18.32 -20.56 38.70
N LEU A 569 17.02 -20.25 38.77
CA LEU A 569 16.32 -19.46 37.75
C LEU A 569 16.92 -18.05 37.63
N LYS A 570 17.17 -17.38 38.75
CA LYS A 570 17.78 -16.04 38.80
C LYS A 570 19.15 -16.01 38.13
N ARG A 571 20.02 -16.99 38.46
CA ARG A 571 21.34 -17.12 37.81
C ARG A 571 21.23 -17.41 36.31
N HIS A 572 20.30 -18.27 35.91
CA HIS A 572 20.03 -18.53 34.49
C HIS A 572 19.60 -17.26 33.76
N HIS A 573 18.62 -16.55 34.32
CA HIS A 573 18.10 -15.30 33.79
C HIS A 573 19.21 -14.23 33.66
N GLN A 574 20.02 -14.04 34.70
CA GLN A 574 21.14 -13.10 34.68
C GLN A 574 22.17 -13.43 33.59
N ALA A 575 22.42 -14.71 33.31
CA ALA A 575 23.34 -15.14 32.24
C ALA A 575 22.80 -14.88 30.82
N LEU A 576 21.47 -14.78 30.67
CA LEU A 576 20.80 -14.44 29.41
C LEU A 576 20.59 -12.93 29.24
N SER A 577 20.40 -12.22 30.34
CA SER A 577 20.12 -10.79 30.38
C SER A 577 21.24 -9.94 29.81
N PHE A 578 20.87 -8.84 29.16
CA PHE A 578 21.79 -7.97 28.44
C PHE A 578 21.37 -6.49 28.50
N TRP A 579 20.24 -6.16 29.13
CA TRP A 579 19.63 -4.84 28.98
C TRP A 579 20.53 -3.72 29.50
N GLU A 580 21.10 -3.87 30.69
CA GLU A 580 22.01 -2.88 31.27
C GLU A 580 23.28 -2.72 30.42
N ASP A 581 23.84 -3.82 29.91
CA ASP A 581 24.99 -3.79 29.01
C ASP A 581 24.65 -3.03 27.72
N ALA A 582 23.45 -3.24 27.18
CA ALA A 582 22.99 -2.54 25.98
C ALA A 582 22.80 -1.04 26.24
N VAL A 583 22.26 -0.65 27.40
CA VAL A 583 22.12 0.77 27.81
C VAL A 583 23.48 1.43 27.94
N GLU A 584 24.46 0.77 28.58
CA GLU A 584 25.84 1.25 28.65
C GLU A 584 26.50 1.42 27.26
N ASN A 585 26.03 0.67 26.26
CA ASN A 585 26.49 0.73 24.87
C ASN A 585 25.60 1.59 23.94
N GLY A 586 24.67 2.36 24.50
CA GLY A 586 23.91 3.38 23.78
C GLY A 586 22.46 3.03 23.42
N LEU A 587 21.88 1.96 23.99
CA LEU A 587 20.43 1.73 23.91
C LEU A 587 19.69 2.84 24.67
N THR A 588 18.82 3.56 23.98
CA THR A 588 18.02 4.66 24.56
C THR A 588 16.58 4.27 24.88
N LEU A 589 16.23 3.00 24.70
CA LEU A 589 14.88 2.49 24.97
C LEU A 589 14.74 2.17 26.47
N ASP A 590 13.69 2.69 27.10
CA ASP A 590 13.37 2.39 28.50
C ASP A 590 13.04 0.90 28.69
N LYS A 591 13.23 0.39 29.92
CA LYS A 591 12.91 -1.00 30.27
C LYS A 591 11.45 -1.35 30.03
N GLU A 592 10.54 -0.41 30.31
CA GLU A 592 9.12 -0.56 30.02
C GLU A 592 8.80 0.07 28.66
N HIS A 593 8.41 -0.77 27.70
CA HIS A 593 8.18 -0.36 26.32
C HIS A 593 7.12 -1.24 25.65
N TYR A 594 6.77 -0.92 24.41
CA TYR A 594 5.77 -1.69 23.67
C TYR A 594 6.42 -2.81 22.86
N HIS A 595 5.82 -3.98 22.95
CA HIS A 595 6.15 -5.18 22.20
C HIS A 595 5.06 -5.47 21.17
N PHE A 596 5.49 -5.99 20.03
CA PHE A 596 4.63 -6.45 18.96
C PHE A 596 4.85 -7.93 18.73
N HIS A 597 3.81 -8.65 18.30
CA HIS A 597 4.07 -9.95 17.66
C HIS A 597 4.92 -9.70 16.41
N PRO A 598 6.18 -10.16 16.36
CA PRO A 598 7.15 -9.67 15.37
C PRO A 598 6.76 -10.07 13.94
N MET A 599 6.22 -11.28 13.75
CA MET A 599 5.76 -11.72 12.43
C MET A 599 4.56 -10.91 11.91
N ARG A 600 3.59 -10.60 12.78
CA ARG A 600 2.38 -9.83 12.41
C ARG A 600 2.74 -8.41 12.02
N VAL A 601 3.60 -7.75 12.80
CA VAL A 601 4.00 -6.37 12.50
C VAL A 601 4.88 -6.32 11.24
N ILE A 602 5.74 -7.32 10.99
CA ILE A 602 6.46 -7.43 9.71
C ILE A 602 5.47 -7.53 8.55
N ASP A 603 4.46 -8.41 8.63
CA ASP A 603 3.45 -8.55 7.57
C ASP A 603 2.64 -7.27 7.33
N ALA A 604 2.27 -6.56 8.40
CA ALA A 604 1.62 -5.25 8.28
C ALA A 604 2.54 -4.23 7.57
N LEU A 605 3.80 -4.13 7.98
CA LEU A 605 4.75 -3.17 7.42
C LEU A 605 5.19 -3.51 5.99
N LYS A 606 5.14 -4.79 5.59
CA LYS A 606 5.34 -5.19 4.18
C LYS A 606 4.29 -4.60 3.23
N ARG A 607 3.07 -4.29 3.72
CA ARG A 607 2.02 -3.63 2.94
C ARG A 607 2.31 -2.14 2.70
N CYS A 608 3.20 -1.55 3.49
CA CYS A 608 3.64 -0.17 3.27
C CYS A 608 4.45 -0.08 1.97
N SER A 609 3.88 0.59 0.96
CA SER A 609 4.55 0.81 -0.33
C SER A 609 5.52 2.00 -0.31
N TRP A 610 5.45 2.85 0.73
CA TRP A 610 6.39 3.95 0.93
C TRP A 610 7.81 3.42 1.09
N ARG A 611 8.78 4.05 0.44
CA ARG A 611 10.20 3.75 0.59
C ARG A 611 10.92 4.93 1.22
N SER A 612 11.70 4.66 2.27
CA SER A 612 12.51 5.70 2.88
C SER A 612 13.54 6.22 1.89
N THR A 613 14.04 7.43 2.13
CA THR A 613 15.08 8.02 1.27
C THR A 613 16.32 7.12 1.17
N ARG A 614 16.71 6.46 2.28
CA ARG A 614 17.84 5.51 2.33
C ARG A 614 17.58 4.28 1.44
N GLU A 615 16.38 3.71 1.52
CA GLU A 615 15.96 2.57 0.67
C GLU A 615 15.97 2.95 -0.82
N LEU A 616 15.50 4.16 -1.17
CA LEU A 616 15.51 4.64 -2.54
C LEU A 616 16.93 4.88 -3.06
N ALA A 617 17.82 5.45 -2.24
CA ALA A 617 19.23 5.64 -2.61
C ALA A 617 19.94 4.29 -2.90
N GLN A 618 19.59 3.22 -2.17
CA GLN A 618 20.11 1.87 -2.40
C GLN A 618 19.79 1.30 -3.79
N THR A 619 18.72 1.78 -4.45
CA THR A 619 18.29 1.27 -5.76
C THR A 619 19.17 1.74 -6.93
N LEU A 620 19.99 2.78 -6.76
CA LEU A 620 21.03 3.15 -7.72
C LEU A 620 22.29 2.33 -7.40
N PRO A 621 22.80 1.48 -8.29
CA PRO A 621 23.99 0.67 -7.98
C PRO A 621 25.26 1.54 -7.86
N ARG A 622 26.17 1.16 -6.95
CA ARG A 622 27.47 1.83 -6.75
C ARG A 622 28.35 1.77 -7.98
N ARG A 623 28.26 0.63 -8.67
CA ARG A 623 28.86 0.37 -9.98
C ARG A 623 27.87 -0.45 -10.81
N SER A 624 27.79 -0.12 -12.08
CA SER A 624 27.05 -0.80 -13.14
C SER A 624 27.77 -0.60 -14.47
N SER A 625 27.28 -1.21 -15.55
CA SER A 625 27.80 -0.97 -16.89
C SER A 625 27.83 0.54 -17.23
N LEU A 626 28.77 0.96 -18.07
CA LEU A 626 28.97 2.39 -18.40
C LEU A 626 27.68 3.07 -18.87
N ASN A 627 26.91 2.40 -19.74
CA ASN A 627 25.64 2.90 -20.26
C ASN A 627 24.44 2.72 -19.31
N ALA A 628 24.66 2.04 -18.18
CA ALA A 628 23.73 1.81 -17.08
C ALA A 628 24.10 2.66 -15.85
N GLY A 629 24.75 3.81 -16.04
CA GLY A 629 25.05 4.77 -14.98
C GLY A 629 26.50 4.77 -14.48
N GLY A 630 27.27 3.71 -14.76
CA GLY A 630 28.70 3.63 -14.41
C GLY A 630 28.93 3.61 -12.90
N ALA A 631 29.80 4.49 -12.40
CA ALA A 631 30.10 4.59 -10.98
C ALA A 631 29.32 5.74 -10.31
N ILE A 632 28.47 5.42 -9.33
CA ILE A 632 27.64 6.39 -8.60
C ILE A 632 27.95 6.25 -7.11
N PRO A 633 28.68 7.17 -6.45
CA PRO A 633 28.91 7.08 -5.00
C PRO A 633 27.63 7.37 -4.21
N TRP A 634 27.58 6.92 -2.94
CA TRP A 634 26.43 7.12 -2.04
C TRP A 634 25.96 8.57 -1.98
N SER A 635 26.89 9.52 -1.81
CA SER A 635 26.57 10.95 -1.77
C SER A 635 25.88 11.45 -3.03
N VAL A 636 26.18 10.88 -4.20
CA VAL A 636 25.53 11.21 -5.48
C VAL A 636 24.19 10.50 -5.62
N ALA A 637 24.10 9.22 -5.24
CA ALA A 637 22.83 8.49 -5.24
C ALA A 637 21.80 9.20 -4.33
N TRP A 638 22.20 9.54 -3.11
CA TRP A 638 21.41 10.33 -2.17
C TRP A 638 21.03 11.69 -2.74
N ALA A 639 21.99 12.42 -3.32
CA ALA A 639 21.72 13.75 -3.91
C ALA A 639 20.69 13.67 -5.04
N ARG A 640 20.78 12.68 -5.93
CA ARG A 640 19.84 12.53 -7.06
C ARG A 640 18.39 12.32 -6.61
N TRP A 641 18.18 11.67 -5.47
CA TRP A 641 16.86 11.48 -4.87
C TRP A 641 16.36 12.69 -4.08
N THR A 642 17.26 13.39 -3.39
CA THR A 642 16.92 14.49 -2.45
C THR A 642 17.10 15.87 -3.05
N ARG A 643 18.34 16.23 -3.41
CA ARG A 643 18.76 17.55 -3.90
C ARG A 643 18.65 17.70 -5.42
N GLY A 644 18.33 16.63 -6.14
CA GLY A 644 18.27 16.62 -7.60
C GLY A 644 19.65 16.69 -8.26
N ASN A 645 19.69 17.16 -9.51
CA ASN A 645 20.90 17.31 -10.31
C ASN A 645 20.86 18.65 -11.07
N ARG A 646 21.96 19.41 -11.02
CA ARG A 646 22.15 20.67 -11.78
C ARG A 646 23.44 20.69 -12.61
N GLY A 647 24.13 19.54 -12.71
CA GLY A 647 25.34 19.39 -13.52
C GLY A 647 25.00 19.06 -14.97
N ASP A 648 25.50 17.92 -15.46
CA ASP A 648 25.17 17.41 -16.80
C ASP A 648 23.70 16.92 -16.88
N GLY A 649 22.76 17.84 -17.07
CA GLY A 649 21.31 17.63 -17.08
C GLY A 649 20.59 18.31 -15.91
N PHE A 650 19.26 18.16 -15.85
CA PHE A 650 18.45 18.77 -14.79
C PHE A 650 17.47 17.76 -14.19
N MET A 651 17.58 17.51 -12.89
CA MET A 651 16.61 16.73 -12.10
C MET A 651 16.14 17.61 -10.94
N PRO A 652 14.81 17.80 -10.74
CA PRO A 652 14.30 18.60 -9.63
C PRO A 652 14.55 17.94 -8.27
N GLN A 653 14.47 18.75 -7.22
CA GLN A 653 14.59 18.30 -5.83
C GLN A 653 13.39 17.45 -5.39
N ASN A 654 13.54 16.72 -4.28
CA ASN A 654 12.45 16.00 -3.60
C ASN A 654 11.77 14.90 -4.43
N MET A 655 12.52 14.27 -5.34
CA MET A 655 11.99 13.18 -6.17
C MET A 655 11.59 11.94 -5.34
N HIS A 656 12.24 11.72 -4.19
CA HIS A 656 11.88 10.65 -3.24
C HIS A 656 10.43 10.78 -2.72
N ILE A 657 9.98 11.99 -2.38
CA ILE A 657 8.59 12.24 -1.96
C ILE A 657 7.64 12.12 -3.16
N ALA A 658 8.00 12.75 -4.28
CA ALA A 658 7.16 12.77 -5.47
C ALA A 658 6.88 11.36 -6.04
N ILE A 659 7.89 10.50 -6.10
CA ILE A 659 7.74 9.12 -6.56
C ILE A 659 6.94 8.29 -5.58
N ASN A 660 7.12 8.43 -4.27
CA ASN A 660 6.29 7.72 -3.29
C ASN A 660 4.81 8.11 -3.39
N ARG A 661 4.49 9.41 -3.53
CA ARG A 661 3.11 9.88 -3.77
C ARG A 661 2.53 9.33 -5.07
N MET A 662 3.32 9.31 -6.14
CA MET A 662 2.94 8.73 -7.41
C MET A 662 2.69 7.22 -7.28
N TRP A 663 3.56 6.50 -6.58
CA TRP A 663 3.40 5.07 -6.34
C TRP A 663 2.14 4.74 -5.57
N LEU A 664 1.85 5.51 -4.52
CA LEU A 664 0.59 5.43 -3.79
C LEU A 664 -0.58 5.62 -4.75
N LYS A 665 -0.61 6.78 -5.45
CA LYS A 665 -1.70 7.14 -6.35
C LYS A 665 -1.96 6.08 -7.42
N TYR A 666 -0.95 5.61 -8.12
CA TYR A 666 -1.11 4.72 -9.29
C TYR A 666 -1.03 3.23 -8.98
N GLY A 667 -0.92 2.84 -7.71
CA GLY A 667 -1.01 1.44 -7.29
C GLY A 667 0.29 0.63 -7.42
N PHE A 668 1.45 1.25 -7.28
CA PHE A 668 2.75 0.56 -7.22
C PHE A 668 2.98 -0.06 -5.84
N ILE A 669 2.06 -0.95 -5.44
CA ILE A 669 1.97 -1.57 -4.12
C ILE A 669 2.85 -2.83 -3.97
N THR A 670 3.53 -3.27 -5.04
CA THR A 670 4.42 -4.44 -4.99
C THR A 670 5.86 -4.07 -5.34
N PRO A 671 6.86 -4.72 -4.70
CA PRO A 671 8.27 -4.66 -5.11
C PRO A 671 8.49 -4.82 -6.61
N LEU A 672 7.76 -5.75 -7.24
CA LEU A 672 7.90 -6.07 -8.66
C LEU A 672 7.48 -4.91 -9.57
N ARG A 673 6.33 -4.27 -9.29
CA ARG A 673 5.86 -3.07 -10.02
C ARG A 673 6.86 -1.93 -9.89
N GLN A 674 7.35 -1.68 -8.67
CA GLN A 674 8.33 -0.62 -8.39
C GLN A 674 9.67 -0.88 -9.11
N ALA A 675 10.16 -2.12 -9.11
CA ALA A 675 11.41 -2.48 -9.78
C ALA A 675 11.32 -2.31 -11.31
N HIS A 676 10.23 -2.78 -11.94
CA HIS A 676 9.98 -2.56 -13.37
C HIS A 676 9.94 -1.07 -13.71
N PHE A 677 9.28 -0.26 -12.89
CA PHE A 677 9.20 1.19 -13.10
C PHE A 677 10.57 1.87 -13.00
N LEU A 678 11.29 1.65 -11.90
CA LEU A 678 12.60 2.26 -11.67
C LEU A 678 13.60 1.89 -12.78
N ALA A 679 13.61 0.64 -13.21
CA ALA A 679 14.49 0.18 -14.28
C ALA A 679 14.29 0.95 -15.59
N GLN A 680 13.03 1.25 -15.95
CA GLN A 680 12.71 2.03 -17.13
C GLN A 680 13.16 3.48 -16.96
N ILE A 681 12.75 4.14 -15.88
CA ILE A 681 13.06 5.57 -15.68
C ILE A 681 14.55 5.82 -15.44
N TYR A 682 15.30 4.87 -14.89
CA TYR A 682 16.76 4.98 -14.79
C TYR A 682 17.41 4.97 -16.15
N LYS A 683 16.91 4.20 -17.12
CA LYS A 683 17.44 4.32 -18.48
C LYS A 683 17.02 5.63 -19.13
N GLU A 684 15.74 6.04 -19.01
CA GLU A 684 15.23 7.28 -19.63
C GLU A 684 15.94 8.54 -19.13
N SER A 685 16.14 8.63 -17.81
CA SER A 685 16.69 9.83 -17.17
C SER A 685 18.21 9.86 -17.08
N GLY A 686 18.90 8.85 -17.61
CA GLY A 686 20.36 8.69 -17.46
C GLY A 686 20.79 8.46 -16.01
N ALA A 687 20.12 7.53 -15.32
CA ALA A 687 20.24 7.22 -13.90
C ALA A 687 19.95 8.43 -13.01
N PHE A 688 18.81 9.10 -13.26
CA PHE A 688 18.36 10.31 -12.54
C PHE A 688 19.22 11.56 -12.76
N LYS A 689 19.80 11.72 -13.95
CA LYS A 689 20.50 12.96 -14.33
C LYS A 689 19.56 14.02 -14.88
N SER A 690 18.52 13.64 -15.63
CA SER A 690 17.64 14.59 -16.32
C SER A 690 16.18 14.15 -16.35
N THR A 691 15.25 15.11 -16.23
CA THR A 691 13.80 14.97 -16.50
C THR A 691 13.40 15.61 -17.82
N ALA A 692 14.37 16.03 -18.62
CA ALA A 692 14.14 16.56 -19.96
C ALA A 692 15.10 15.90 -20.95
N GLU A 693 14.59 15.60 -22.13
CA GLU A 693 15.40 15.21 -23.28
C GLU A 693 16.40 16.32 -23.59
N LYS A 694 17.64 15.94 -23.90
CA LYS A 694 18.71 16.87 -24.25
C LYS A 694 18.70 17.11 -25.77
N GLY A 695 18.82 18.36 -26.16
CA GLY A 695 18.85 18.78 -27.55
C GLY A 695 18.74 20.30 -27.68
N ASP A 696 19.19 20.83 -28.80
CA ASP A 696 18.93 22.22 -29.19
C ASP A 696 17.61 22.32 -29.97
N GLU A 697 17.24 23.53 -30.37
CA GLU A 697 16.00 23.78 -31.11
C GLU A 697 15.97 23.05 -32.46
N ARG A 698 17.11 23.01 -33.18
CA ARG A 698 17.24 22.28 -34.45
C ARG A 698 17.01 20.79 -34.23
N TYR A 699 17.61 20.19 -33.20
CA TYR A 699 17.42 18.77 -32.88
C TYR A 699 15.95 18.46 -32.67
N PHE A 700 15.24 19.22 -31.83
CA PHE A 700 13.83 18.93 -31.56
C PHE A 700 12.93 19.15 -32.78
N ARG A 701 13.20 20.19 -33.59
CA ARG A 701 12.48 20.39 -34.85
C ARG A 701 12.68 19.20 -35.79
N THR A 702 13.94 18.85 -36.05
CA THR A 702 14.31 17.77 -37.01
C THR A 702 13.94 16.36 -36.55
N MET A 703 13.59 16.17 -35.27
CA MET A 703 13.19 14.87 -34.72
C MET A 703 11.69 14.71 -34.48
N TYR A 704 10.94 15.82 -34.35
CA TYR A 704 9.55 15.81 -33.88
C TYR A 704 8.61 16.72 -34.66
N GLU A 705 9.09 17.44 -35.68
CA GLU A 705 8.30 18.45 -36.37
C GLU A 705 8.55 18.43 -37.89
N ASP A 706 9.74 18.85 -38.34
CA ASP A 706 10.10 18.90 -39.76
C ASP A 706 11.61 18.77 -39.99
N LEU A 707 11.96 18.07 -41.07
CA LEU A 707 13.32 17.89 -41.56
C LEU A 707 13.31 18.02 -43.07
N THR A 708 14.05 18.99 -43.61
CA THR A 708 14.13 19.18 -45.06
C THR A 708 15.08 18.17 -45.73
N PRO A 709 14.95 17.90 -47.04
CA PRO A 709 15.91 17.06 -47.77
C PRO A 709 17.36 17.57 -47.72
N ILE A 710 17.55 18.89 -47.67
CA ILE A 710 18.88 19.51 -47.55
C ILE A 710 19.50 19.15 -46.19
N GLU A 711 18.76 19.39 -45.10
CA GLU A 711 19.21 19.06 -43.75
C GLU A 711 19.41 17.56 -43.55
N ALA A 712 18.59 16.72 -44.19
CA ALA A 712 18.78 15.27 -44.18
C ALA A 712 20.12 14.88 -44.84
N GLY A 713 20.51 15.57 -45.91
CA GLY A 713 21.82 15.42 -46.54
C GLY A 713 22.96 15.86 -45.62
N GLU A 714 22.83 17.03 -44.99
CA GLU A 714 23.80 17.54 -44.01
C GLU A 714 23.96 16.59 -42.80
N ASP A 715 22.85 16.07 -42.26
CA ASP A 715 22.89 15.12 -41.15
C ASP A 715 23.52 13.79 -41.59
N TYR A 716 23.26 13.32 -42.82
CA TYR A 716 23.93 12.13 -43.36
C TYR A 716 25.45 12.32 -43.44
N ASP A 717 25.90 13.46 -43.93
CA ASP A 717 27.32 13.74 -44.18
C ASP A 717 28.06 14.00 -42.87
N ASN A 718 27.47 14.77 -41.95
CA ASN A 718 28.13 15.24 -40.73
C ASN A 718 27.88 14.34 -39.50
N LYS A 719 26.82 13.52 -39.50
CA LYS A 719 26.39 12.73 -38.32
C LYS A 719 26.21 11.25 -38.62
N ARG A 720 26.84 10.73 -39.69
CA ARG A 720 26.67 9.34 -40.15
C ARG A 720 26.82 8.29 -39.05
N ALA A 721 27.90 8.36 -38.25
CA ALA A 721 28.15 7.41 -37.17
C ALA A 721 27.06 7.44 -36.10
N TRP A 722 26.59 8.63 -35.74
CA TRP A 722 25.49 8.80 -34.79
C TRP A 722 24.16 8.29 -35.36
N LEU A 723 23.85 8.59 -36.63
CA LEU A 723 22.65 8.07 -37.31
C LEU A 723 22.65 6.55 -37.39
N GLN A 724 23.81 5.94 -37.57
CA GLN A 724 23.97 4.48 -37.55
C GLN A 724 23.77 3.93 -36.13
N ALA A 725 24.42 4.51 -35.12
CA ALA A 725 24.29 4.09 -33.72
C ALA A 725 22.84 4.19 -33.19
N MET A 726 22.12 5.25 -33.59
CA MET A 726 20.71 5.46 -33.22
C MET A 726 19.73 4.65 -34.09
N GLY A 727 20.21 3.92 -35.09
CA GLY A 727 19.37 3.10 -35.97
C GLY A 727 18.49 3.90 -36.94
N PHE A 728 18.79 5.17 -37.18
CA PHE A 728 18.06 6.02 -38.14
C PHE A 728 18.52 5.80 -39.59
N LEU A 729 19.77 5.38 -39.78
CA LEU A 729 20.32 5.11 -41.12
C LEU A 729 19.66 3.88 -41.76
N ARG A 730 19.44 2.81 -40.97
CA ARG A 730 18.84 1.54 -41.42
C ARG A 730 19.47 0.96 -42.68
N GLY A 731 20.78 1.12 -42.85
CA GLY A 731 21.53 0.64 -44.02
C GLY A 731 21.30 1.45 -45.31
N ARG A 732 20.61 2.59 -45.25
CA ARG A 732 20.32 3.43 -46.43
C ARG A 732 21.57 4.17 -46.92
N ASP A 733 21.70 4.26 -48.24
CA ASP A 733 22.64 5.18 -48.88
C ASP A 733 22.13 6.65 -48.77
N ARG A 734 22.98 7.60 -49.16
CA ARG A 734 22.68 9.04 -49.01
C ARG A 734 21.41 9.45 -49.78
N PRO A 735 21.24 9.11 -51.08
CA PRO A 735 20.04 9.47 -51.82
C PRO A 735 18.76 8.88 -51.21
N THR A 736 18.79 7.61 -50.80
CA THR A 736 17.62 6.96 -50.19
C THR A 736 17.28 7.58 -48.84
N TYR A 737 18.28 7.91 -48.02
CA TYR A 737 18.06 8.58 -46.72
C TYR A 737 17.42 9.96 -46.90
N ILE A 738 17.94 10.79 -47.81
CA ILE A 738 17.42 12.12 -48.12
C ILE A 738 15.97 12.06 -48.60
N LEU A 739 15.63 11.06 -49.42
CA LEU A 739 14.29 10.89 -49.97
C LEU A 739 13.27 10.46 -48.89
N GLN A 740 13.65 9.54 -48.01
CA GLN A 740 12.71 8.88 -47.10
C GLN A 740 12.60 9.54 -45.72
N ARG A 741 13.71 10.01 -45.14
CA ARG A 741 13.75 10.49 -43.75
C ARG A 741 12.81 11.67 -43.48
N PRO A 742 12.73 12.71 -44.36
CA PRO A 742 11.74 13.78 -44.21
C PRO A 742 10.29 13.28 -44.13
N GLY A 743 9.93 12.22 -44.87
CA GLY A 743 8.62 11.59 -44.80
C GLY A 743 8.37 10.96 -43.42
N GLU A 744 9.32 10.18 -42.92
CA GLU A 744 9.25 9.54 -41.60
C GLU A 744 9.09 10.56 -40.46
N ILE A 745 9.78 11.70 -40.53
CA ILE A 745 9.68 12.77 -39.52
C ILE A 745 8.28 13.40 -39.55
N ARG A 746 7.74 13.69 -40.74
CA ARG A 746 6.39 14.27 -40.87
C ARG A 746 5.31 13.31 -40.38
N GLU A 747 5.41 12.02 -40.71
CA GLU A 747 4.48 10.99 -40.20
C GLU A 747 4.53 10.91 -38.66
N LYS A 748 5.74 10.96 -38.09
CA LYS A 748 5.91 10.98 -36.63
C LYS A 748 5.33 12.25 -36.01
N ALA A 749 5.62 13.44 -36.57
CA ALA A 749 5.09 14.72 -36.10
C ALA A 749 3.55 14.73 -36.09
N GLN A 750 2.93 14.26 -37.18
CA GLN A 750 1.47 14.09 -37.27
C GLN A 750 0.92 13.14 -36.20
N SER A 751 1.57 12.00 -35.96
CA SER A 751 1.16 11.07 -34.90
C SER A 751 1.24 11.68 -33.49
N LEU A 752 2.17 12.60 -33.28
CA LEU A 752 2.35 13.36 -32.03
C LEU A 752 1.42 14.58 -31.93
N GLY A 753 0.73 14.94 -33.01
CA GLY A 753 -0.07 16.16 -33.11
C GLY A 753 0.75 17.43 -33.29
N ASN A 754 2.06 17.32 -33.57
CA ASN A 754 2.94 18.46 -33.81
C ASN A 754 2.70 18.98 -35.23
N VAL A 755 1.73 19.88 -35.37
CA VAL A 755 1.28 20.41 -36.68
C VAL A 755 1.57 21.89 -36.84
N HIS A 756 2.15 22.54 -35.82
CA HIS A 756 2.52 23.95 -35.87
C HIS A 756 4.04 24.12 -35.72
N LEU A 757 4.58 25.15 -36.36
CA LEU A 757 6.00 25.50 -36.26
C LEU A 757 6.38 25.78 -34.80
N GLY A 758 7.44 25.15 -34.30
CA GLY A 758 7.91 25.25 -32.92
C GLY A 758 7.33 24.20 -31.97
N ASP A 759 6.46 23.31 -32.43
CA ASP A 759 5.89 22.23 -31.62
C ASP A 759 6.93 21.21 -31.16
N GLY A 760 7.95 20.93 -31.98
CA GLY A 760 9.03 20.00 -31.64
C GLY A 760 9.73 20.41 -30.35
N PRO A 761 10.34 21.61 -30.29
CA PRO A 761 10.96 22.13 -29.07
C PRO A 761 9.97 22.32 -27.91
N ARG A 762 8.76 22.82 -28.18
CA ARG A 762 7.75 23.13 -27.17
C ARG A 762 7.25 21.88 -26.45
N PHE A 763 6.98 20.80 -27.19
CA PHE A 763 6.45 19.53 -26.68
C PHE A 763 7.48 18.39 -26.72
N ARG A 764 8.77 18.72 -26.53
CA ARG A 764 9.85 17.75 -26.36
C ARG A 764 9.64 16.80 -25.18
N GLY A 765 10.41 15.72 -25.10
CA GLY A 765 10.36 14.78 -23.99
C GLY A 765 10.62 15.42 -22.63
N ARG A 766 9.65 15.34 -21.71
CA ARG A 766 9.77 15.78 -20.30
C ARG A 766 9.16 14.80 -19.30
N GLY A 767 9.57 14.89 -18.04
CA GLY A 767 9.18 13.98 -16.96
C GLY A 767 10.06 12.73 -16.91
N LEU A 768 9.78 11.81 -15.98
CA LEU A 768 10.64 10.63 -15.76
C LEU A 768 10.61 9.61 -16.90
N ILE A 769 9.59 9.67 -17.77
CA ILE A 769 9.41 8.76 -18.90
C ILE A 769 9.34 9.49 -20.25
N HIS A 770 9.71 10.78 -20.26
CA HIS A 770 9.74 11.64 -21.44
C HIS A 770 8.41 11.68 -22.23
N LEU A 771 7.33 12.14 -21.58
CA LEU A 771 6.08 12.48 -22.28
C LEU A 771 6.40 13.46 -23.41
N THR A 772 5.99 13.12 -24.64
CA THR A 772 6.42 13.79 -25.88
C THR A 772 5.24 14.04 -26.81
N GLY A 773 5.26 15.17 -27.52
CA GLY A 773 4.28 15.55 -28.53
C GLY A 773 3.07 16.31 -27.97
N ARG A 774 2.52 17.20 -28.80
CA ARG A 774 1.35 18.04 -28.47
C ARG A 774 0.18 17.23 -27.92
N ASN A 775 -0.15 16.10 -28.55
CA ASN A 775 -1.24 15.23 -28.12
C ASN A 775 -0.99 14.64 -26.72
N GLY A 776 0.24 14.22 -26.41
CA GLY A 776 0.58 13.65 -25.11
C GLY A 776 0.39 14.66 -23.98
N TYR A 777 0.86 15.90 -24.18
CA TYR A 777 0.70 16.99 -23.21
C TYR A 777 -0.77 17.36 -23.02
N LYS A 778 -1.54 17.43 -24.12
CA LYS A 778 -2.98 17.74 -24.08
C LYS A 778 -3.76 16.71 -23.27
N ILE A 779 -3.62 15.42 -23.60
CA ILE A 779 -4.40 14.36 -22.96
C ILE A 779 -4.03 14.21 -21.48
N TYR A 780 -2.74 14.36 -21.13
CA TYR A 780 -2.34 14.39 -19.72
C TYR A 780 -2.93 15.61 -18.97
N GLY A 781 -2.97 16.77 -19.63
CA GLY A 781 -3.62 17.97 -19.10
C GLY A 781 -5.12 17.79 -18.87
N GLU A 782 -5.83 17.15 -19.81
CA GLU A 782 -7.25 16.79 -19.68
C GLU A 782 -7.48 15.81 -18.51
N PHE A 783 -6.64 14.78 -18.37
CA PHE A 783 -6.70 13.85 -17.24
C PHE A 783 -6.57 14.56 -15.89
N ARG A 784 -5.67 15.55 -15.79
CA ARG A 784 -5.40 16.33 -14.57
C ARG A 784 -6.33 17.52 -14.36
N ASN A 785 -7.06 17.93 -15.40
CA ASN A 785 -7.69 19.26 -15.49
C ASN A 785 -6.69 20.41 -15.26
N VAL A 786 -5.52 20.34 -15.92
CA VAL A 786 -4.42 21.33 -15.81
C VAL A 786 -3.88 21.67 -17.21
N ASP A 787 -3.63 22.96 -17.46
CA ASP A 787 -3.05 23.40 -18.74
C ASP A 787 -1.53 23.16 -18.81
N PHE A 788 -1.14 22.29 -19.73
CA PHE A 788 0.27 22.05 -20.14
C PHE A 788 0.56 22.47 -21.58
N MET A 789 -0.36 23.18 -22.22
CA MET A 789 -0.27 23.58 -23.63
C MET A 789 0.25 25.01 -23.80
N THR A 790 -0.04 25.91 -22.84
CA THR A 790 0.33 27.33 -22.92
C THR A 790 1.70 27.60 -22.31
N ASP A 791 2.60 28.28 -23.02
CA ASP A 791 3.92 28.60 -22.50
C ASP A 791 3.85 29.55 -21.28
N PRO A 792 4.75 29.39 -20.28
CA PRO A 792 5.83 28.39 -20.19
C PRO A 792 5.41 27.07 -19.52
N ARG A 793 4.10 26.78 -19.39
CA ARG A 793 3.56 25.65 -18.61
C ARG A 793 4.05 24.25 -19.04
N PRO A 794 4.35 23.95 -20.33
CA PRO A 794 4.97 22.67 -20.69
C PRO A 794 6.24 22.34 -19.89
N SER A 795 7.02 23.35 -19.46
CA SER A 795 8.25 23.15 -18.70
C SER A 795 8.04 22.54 -17.30
N ARG A 796 6.83 22.68 -16.73
CA ARG A 796 6.47 22.13 -15.42
C ARG A 796 6.67 20.62 -15.32
N LEU A 797 6.48 19.90 -16.43
CA LEU A 797 6.74 18.45 -16.52
C LEU A 797 8.21 18.06 -16.26
N SER A 798 9.15 19.00 -16.39
CA SER A 798 10.56 18.78 -16.08
C SER A 798 11.01 19.42 -14.76
N ILE A 799 10.42 20.54 -14.35
CA ILE A 799 10.90 21.32 -13.20
C ILE A 799 10.14 21.10 -11.90
N ASP A 800 8.89 20.60 -11.97
CA ASP A 800 8.09 20.26 -10.80
C ASP A 800 8.21 18.75 -10.56
N PRO A 801 8.77 18.32 -9.41
CA PRO A 801 8.99 16.90 -9.15
C PRO A 801 7.68 16.11 -9.07
N SER A 802 6.60 16.72 -8.54
CA SER A 802 5.30 16.06 -8.40
C SER A 802 4.68 15.79 -9.77
N ILE A 803 4.74 16.77 -10.68
CA ILE A 803 4.24 16.62 -12.05
C ILE A 803 5.12 15.68 -12.88
N ALA A 804 6.44 15.79 -12.72
CA ALA A 804 7.40 14.92 -13.41
C ALA A 804 7.20 13.43 -13.04
N ALA A 805 6.93 13.14 -11.75
CA ALA A 805 6.61 11.80 -11.29
C ALA A 805 5.20 11.35 -11.72
N ASP A 806 4.18 12.17 -11.45
CA ASP A 806 2.78 11.85 -11.74
C ASP A 806 2.54 11.55 -13.23
N SER A 807 3.14 12.32 -14.15
CA SER A 807 3.07 12.04 -15.59
C SER A 807 3.59 10.66 -15.99
N ALA A 808 4.60 10.14 -15.29
CA ALA A 808 5.13 8.80 -15.51
C ALA A 808 4.19 7.71 -14.97
N GLY A 809 3.58 7.91 -13.80
CA GLY A 809 2.55 7.01 -13.26
C GLY A 809 1.27 6.99 -14.11
N TYR A 810 0.85 8.16 -14.59
CA TYR A 810 -0.21 8.31 -15.58
C TYR A 810 0.09 7.50 -16.83
N PHE A 811 1.27 7.69 -17.43
CA PHE A 811 1.66 6.96 -18.63
C PHE A 811 1.61 5.44 -18.40
N TRP A 812 2.13 4.99 -17.25
CA TRP A 812 2.21 3.57 -16.91
C TRP A 812 0.84 2.87 -16.81
N THR A 813 -0.15 3.57 -16.29
CA THR A 813 -1.50 3.03 -16.08
C THR A 813 -2.44 3.25 -17.27
N SER A 814 -2.24 4.33 -18.03
CA SER A 814 -3.06 4.68 -19.21
C SER A 814 -2.63 3.99 -20.50
N LYS A 815 -1.32 3.69 -20.66
CA LYS A 815 -0.80 3.14 -21.91
C LYS A 815 -1.17 1.66 -22.06
N VAL A 816 -2.16 1.39 -22.91
CA VAL A 816 -2.49 0.04 -23.37
C VAL A 816 -1.55 -0.36 -24.50
N MET A 817 -0.93 -1.52 -24.37
CA MET A 817 -0.08 -2.10 -25.39
C MET A 817 -0.95 -2.78 -26.46
N VAL A 818 -0.61 -2.53 -27.73
CA VAL A 818 -1.30 -3.10 -28.90
C VAL A 818 -0.25 -3.77 -29.78
N SER A 819 -0.53 -5.00 -30.21
CA SER A 819 0.32 -5.76 -31.14
C SER A 819 -0.53 -6.32 -32.29
N PRO A 820 -0.09 -6.18 -33.56
CA PRO A 820 -0.77 -6.78 -34.70
C PRO A 820 -0.67 -8.32 -34.71
N ASN A 821 0.28 -8.91 -34.00
CA ASN A 821 0.41 -10.37 -33.87
C ASN A 821 -0.45 -10.86 -32.70
N ALA A 822 -1.53 -11.62 -32.99
CA ALA A 822 -2.31 -12.34 -31.99
C ALA A 822 -1.41 -13.39 -31.30
N GLY A 823 -1.29 -13.31 -29.97
CA GLY A 823 -0.37 -14.13 -29.17
C GLY A 823 0.90 -13.41 -28.70
N ALA A 824 1.13 -12.16 -29.10
CA ALA A 824 2.23 -11.37 -28.54
C ALA A 824 2.00 -11.07 -27.05
N LEU A 825 3.08 -11.05 -26.26
CA LEU A 825 3.18 -10.63 -24.85
C LEU A 825 2.72 -9.17 -24.57
N ARG A 826 1.96 -8.56 -25.49
CA ARG A 826 1.83 -7.12 -25.69
C ARG A 826 0.42 -6.65 -26.08
N SER A 827 -0.59 -7.52 -26.26
CA SER A 827 -1.91 -7.03 -26.73
C SER A 827 -2.95 -7.00 -25.60
N GLY A 828 -3.63 -5.86 -25.44
CA GLY A 828 -4.81 -5.73 -24.55
C GLY A 828 -4.50 -5.48 -23.07
N MET A 829 -3.24 -5.19 -22.71
CA MET A 829 -2.81 -4.95 -21.33
C MET A 829 -2.16 -3.57 -21.19
N ASN A 830 -2.37 -2.88 -20.07
CA ASN A 830 -1.51 -1.75 -19.71
C ASN A 830 -0.17 -2.23 -19.12
N ILE A 831 0.79 -1.31 -19.00
CA ILE A 831 2.14 -1.64 -18.51
C ILE A 831 2.08 -2.17 -17.07
N HIS A 832 1.20 -1.60 -16.25
CA HIS A 832 0.97 -2.04 -14.88
C HIS A 832 0.62 -3.53 -14.77
N ARG A 833 -0.35 -4.00 -15.57
CA ARG A 833 -0.72 -5.41 -15.65
C ARG A 833 0.41 -6.29 -16.17
N ARG A 834 1.26 -5.77 -17.07
CA ARG A 834 2.41 -6.52 -17.61
C ARG A 834 3.51 -6.72 -16.57
N ALA A 835 3.72 -5.74 -15.70
CA ALA A 835 4.70 -5.83 -14.61
C ALA A 835 4.41 -6.99 -13.66
N ASP A 836 3.13 -7.29 -13.40
CA ASP A 836 2.71 -8.37 -12.52
C ASP A 836 2.89 -9.79 -13.09
N LEU A 837 3.25 -9.91 -14.38
CA LEU A 837 3.50 -11.22 -15.01
C LEU A 837 4.86 -11.83 -14.64
N GLY A 838 5.69 -11.15 -13.84
CA GLY A 838 6.93 -11.71 -13.28
C GLY A 838 8.21 -10.90 -13.55
N ALA A 839 9.34 -11.46 -13.11
CA ALA A 839 10.65 -10.79 -13.04
C ALA A 839 11.65 -11.21 -14.14
N ALA A 840 11.26 -12.03 -15.11
CA ALA A 840 12.17 -12.48 -16.16
C ALA A 840 12.51 -11.37 -17.18
N ASP A 841 13.64 -11.50 -17.87
CA ASP A 841 14.10 -10.56 -18.91
C ASP A 841 13.08 -10.33 -20.03
N ILE A 842 12.27 -11.35 -20.33
CA ILE A 842 11.17 -11.27 -21.31
C ILE A 842 10.05 -10.31 -20.87
N ASN A 843 9.87 -10.10 -19.57
CA ASN A 843 8.90 -9.17 -19.02
C ASN A 843 9.42 -7.73 -19.10
N VAL A 844 10.68 -7.52 -18.73
CA VAL A 844 11.36 -6.22 -18.93
C VAL A 844 11.35 -5.82 -20.41
N SER A 845 11.59 -6.77 -21.31
CA SER A 845 11.57 -6.55 -22.78
C SER A 845 10.19 -6.13 -23.28
N ALA A 846 9.13 -6.77 -22.77
CA ALA A 846 7.77 -6.43 -23.16
C ALA A 846 7.36 -5.03 -22.66
N ILE A 847 7.82 -4.62 -21.46
CA ILE A 847 7.57 -3.29 -20.90
C ILE A 847 8.40 -2.20 -21.60
N THR A 848 9.62 -2.53 -22.05
CA THR A 848 10.50 -1.56 -22.74
C THR A 848 9.91 -1.05 -24.06
N THR A 849 9.15 -1.90 -24.75
CA THR A 849 8.57 -1.57 -26.06
C THR A 849 7.59 -0.39 -26.01
N PRO A 850 6.54 -0.37 -25.17
CA PRO A 850 5.66 0.80 -25.08
C PRO A 850 6.35 2.05 -24.53
N VAL A 851 7.46 1.92 -23.79
CA VAL A 851 8.23 3.05 -23.24
C VAL A 851 9.10 3.72 -24.30
N ASN A 852 9.85 2.94 -25.08
CA ASN A 852 10.89 3.46 -25.99
C ASN A 852 10.65 3.12 -27.49
N GLY A 853 9.54 2.45 -27.83
CA GLY A 853 9.21 2.06 -29.20
C GLY A 853 10.10 0.98 -29.83
N GLY A 854 11.05 0.40 -29.08
CA GLY A 854 12.03 -0.56 -29.57
C GLY A 854 12.89 -1.20 -28.46
N SER A 855 14.03 -1.80 -28.83
CA SER A 855 14.96 -2.49 -27.90
C SER A 855 16.17 -1.65 -27.49
N THR A 856 16.25 -0.38 -27.89
CA THR A 856 17.37 0.50 -27.52
C THR A 856 17.47 0.64 -26.00
N GLY A 857 18.65 0.35 -25.45
CA GLY A 857 18.91 0.38 -24.01
C GLY A 857 18.31 -0.78 -23.20
N LEU A 858 17.87 -1.86 -23.86
CA LEU A 858 17.22 -2.99 -23.18
C LEU A 858 18.14 -3.71 -22.19
N SER A 859 19.41 -3.92 -22.55
CA SER A 859 20.40 -4.56 -21.68
C SER A 859 20.54 -3.83 -20.34
N GLU A 860 20.57 -2.50 -20.37
CA GLU A 860 20.73 -1.67 -19.18
C GLU A 860 19.45 -1.64 -18.34
N ARG A 861 18.28 -1.67 -18.97
CA ARG A 861 17.00 -1.83 -18.26
C ARG A 861 16.93 -3.18 -17.54
N GLN A 862 17.40 -4.25 -18.17
CA GLN A 862 17.49 -5.58 -17.54
C GLN A 862 18.49 -5.60 -16.39
N GLU A 863 19.65 -4.95 -16.56
CA GLU A 863 20.66 -4.81 -15.50
C GLU A 863 20.10 -4.04 -14.29
N PHE A 864 19.49 -2.87 -14.52
CA PHE A 864 18.83 -2.11 -13.45
C PHE A 864 17.72 -2.91 -12.80
N PHE A 865 16.86 -3.56 -13.59
CA PHE A 865 15.76 -4.36 -13.06
C PHE A 865 16.27 -5.45 -12.11
N LYS A 866 17.26 -6.25 -12.53
CA LYS A 866 17.82 -7.32 -11.69
C LYS A 866 18.39 -6.79 -10.38
N TYR A 867 19.11 -5.68 -10.42
CA TYR A 867 19.66 -5.04 -9.24
C TYR A 867 18.55 -4.54 -8.30
N ILE A 868 17.59 -3.77 -8.82
CA ILE A 868 16.52 -3.15 -8.02
C ILE A 868 15.58 -4.22 -7.47
N HIS A 869 15.25 -5.25 -8.27
CA HIS A 869 14.45 -6.38 -7.82
C HIS A 869 15.12 -7.08 -6.64
N PHE A 870 16.44 -7.32 -6.70
CA PHE A 870 17.20 -7.83 -5.55
C PHE A 870 17.15 -6.87 -4.34
N ILE A 871 17.20 -5.56 -4.52
CA ILE A 871 17.09 -4.61 -3.40
C ILE A 871 15.70 -4.66 -2.76
N PHE A 872 14.63 -4.93 -3.53
CA PHE A 872 13.25 -4.92 -3.02
C PHE A 872 12.70 -6.29 -2.62
N ASP A 873 13.23 -7.39 -3.14
CA ASP A 873 12.75 -8.75 -2.88
C ASP A 873 13.47 -9.43 -1.70
N ASP A 874 13.02 -10.63 -1.34
CA ASP A 874 13.63 -11.48 -0.32
C ASP A 874 14.70 -12.43 -0.89
N GLY A 875 15.22 -12.16 -2.09
CA GLY A 875 16.26 -12.96 -2.72
C GLY A 875 17.59 -12.91 -1.95
N GLU A 876 18.18 -14.07 -1.67
CA GLU A 876 19.36 -14.19 -0.80
C GLU A 876 20.63 -13.56 -1.40
N SER A 877 20.79 -13.64 -2.73
CA SER A 877 22.05 -13.32 -3.40
C SER A 877 21.87 -12.23 -4.45
N MET A 878 22.87 -11.34 -4.52
CA MET A 878 22.98 -10.34 -5.58
C MET A 878 23.09 -11.04 -6.95
N PRO A 879 22.52 -10.47 -8.03
CA PRO A 879 22.66 -11.02 -9.37
C PRO A 879 24.13 -11.25 -9.74
N SER A 880 24.44 -12.40 -10.35
CA SER A 880 25.78 -12.73 -10.84
C SER A 880 26.17 -11.84 -12.02
N ASN A 881 26.77 -10.69 -11.70
CA ASN A 881 27.30 -9.73 -12.67
C ASN A 881 28.59 -9.14 -12.10
N SER A 882 29.69 -9.27 -12.83
CA SER A 882 31.03 -8.86 -12.38
C SER A 882 31.19 -7.34 -12.16
N VAL A 883 30.27 -6.54 -12.72
CA VAL A 883 30.32 -5.07 -12.64
C VAL A 883 29.42 -4.51 -11.54
N LEU A 884 28.28 -5.16 -11.25
CA LEU A 884 27.31 -4.67 -10.28
C LEU A 884 27.88 -4.65 -8.86
N LYS A 885 27.73 -3.51 -8.17
CA LYS A 885 28.12 -3.36 -6.76
C LYS A 885 27.02 -2.67 -5.97
N ARG A 886 26.68 -3.21 -4.80
CA ARG A 886 25.66 -2.66 -3.89
C ARG A 886 26.11 -1.30 -3.38
N GLN A 887 25.15 -0.43 -3.12
CA GLN A 887 25.41 0.79 -2.38
C GLN A 887 25.82 0.49 -0.94
N VAL A 888 26.78 1.29 -0.46
CA VAL A 888 27.20 1.30 0.93
C VAL A 888 27.18 2.77 1.36
N GLU A 889 26.40 3.07 2.38
CA GLU A 889 26.47 4.33 3.12
C GLU A 889 27.84 4.37 3.82
N GLY A 890 28.62 5.41 3.55
CA GLY A 890 29.98 5.56 4.03
C GLY A 890 30.23 6.91 4.63
#